data_AF-A0A5K3FBP9-F1
#
_entry.id   AF-A0A5K3FBP9-F1
#
_cell.length_a   1.000
_cell.length_b   1.000
_cell.length_c   1.000
_cell.angle_alpha   90.00
_cell.angle_beta   90.00
_cell.angle_gamma   90.00
#
_symmetry.space_group_name_H-M   'P 1'
#
loop_
_entity.id
_entity.type
_entity.pdbx_description
1 polymer ?
#
loop_
_entity_poly.entity_id
_entity_poly.type
_entity_poly.pdbx_seq_one_letter_code
_entity_poly.pdbx_strand_id
1 'polypeptide(L)'
;MAFVIYMVLHMLIWKLSSGTPAGSYKVGHFWQLTDVHLDLDYERHGCSGDFGDCDCDSPRQLLVSALQATRKIAVAEPDFVVFSGDSTAHAIESETDFERAMKVVATSLKETFPSHRNIPVIPSLGNHDVFPESSMSVNEVDENRRRWCTRLGSDPELWADWVTGPKDADASRFSDGCFFSRLLRINSTANGTQKHLLVISLNGLLYSRRNSQADPNVTDPLGQFQWLLSKLQSARDEKQKAIIIMHFPLGAPENSPVQFRHMYDVYNERLIGILTDFADVISFGLFGHQHVDSFRVVFSKTGDPLLPLFYSPSVSPMYLNALGSFNPRIRFYNYTFGSATPRILDYQQFYVNISADQPSWRLEYAARQAYGLADLSPQSLAGLLARLGDDAAIWCSYWNHELGGQPHDSGPCPELHSKRHCRHLCTMRHLSYSVLDSCLELCSSKPHVVMITSARKTDSDSWNALPIVALVIITFLAILVGVVLLANRELCRKKRRRLAVSSGSTYLDHHLVTYHRRSVDIDLEKQDASLQNVSFDQQQLSAEAEGEAEEEEEEEAYDADESEEEAEVLEDLPASSTPSSRFSRFSLRIGGVGTGGLFGRSSALDGTSTADDDYYSVHSSLQRLCHSGGGGGSRGDVTADQAATTVNDAHQVV
;
A
#
# COMPACT_ATOMS: atom_id res chain seq x y z
N MET A 1 30.91 -24.87 -24.19
CA MET A 1 31.47 -23.59 -24.68
C MET A 1 30.39 -22.65 -25.25
N ALA A 2 29.50 -23.11 -26.14
CA ALA A 2 28.38 -22.31 -26.65
C ALA A 2 27.40 -21.80 -25.57
N PHE A 3 27.11 -22.62 -24.54
CA PHE A 3 26.25 -22.22 -23.41
C PHE A 3 26.85 -21.10 -22.54
N VAL A 4 28.17 -21.13 -22.37
CA VAL A 4 28.92 -20.09 -21.62
C VAL A 4 28.97 -18.79 -22.43
N ILE A 5 29.18 -18.88 -23.75
CA ILE A 5 29.12 -17.72 -24.65
C ILE A 5 27.71 -17.13 -24.66
N TYR A 6 26.66 -17.95 -24.66
CA TYR A 6 25.26 -17.50 -24.57
C TYR A 6 24.96 -16.77 -23.26
N MET A 7 25.39 -17.31 -22.11
CA MET A 7 25.23 -16.61 -20.82
C MET A 7 26.01 -15.30 -20.75
N VAL A 8 27.24 -15.27 -21.27
CA VAL A 8 28.07 -14.06 -21.29
C VAL A 8 27.47 -13.01 -22.24
N LEU A 9 26.95 -13.41 -23.40
CA LEU A 9 26.25 -12.50 -24.31
C LEU A 9 24.95 -11.98 -23.68
N HIS A 10 24.18 -12.83 -23.00
CA HIS A 10 22.96 -12.40 -22.29
C HIS A 10 23.28 -11.44 -21.14
N MET A 11 24.35 -11.69 -20.38
CA MET A 11 24.81 -10.76 -19.35
C MET A 11 25.30 -9.43 -19.93
N LEU A 12 25.99 -9.44 -21.07
CA LEU A 12 26.44 -8.24 -21.78
C LEU A 12 25.27 -7.45 -22.38
N ILE A 13 24.28 -8.14 -22.97
CA ILE A 13 23.07 -7.55 -23.52
C ILE A 13 22.19 -7.00 -22.39
N TRP A 14 22.08 -7.67 -21.24
CA TRP A 14 21.40 -7.14 -20.05
C TRP A 14 22.08 -5.87 -19.53
N LYS A 15 23.42 -5.84 -19.53
CA LYS A 15 24.22 -4.66 -19.12
C LYS A 15 24.17 -3.50 -20.12
N LEU A 16 23.82 -3.78 -21.39
CA LEU A 16 23.70 -2.79 -22.47
C LEU A 16 22.25 -2.35 -22.71
N SER A 17 21.25 -3.17 -22.35
CA SER A 17 19.82 -2.82 -22.43
C SER A 17 19.29 -2.15 -21.16
N SER A 18 20.04 -2.18 -20.06
CA SER A 18 19.79 -1.40 -18.85
C SER A 18 20.25 0.06 -19.01
N GLY A 19 19.99 0.67 -20.17
CA GLY A 19 20.27 2.08 -20.44
C GLY A 19 19.42 2.97 -19.55
N THR A 20 19.85 3.16 -18.30
CA THR A 20 19.32 4.17 -17.39
C THR A 20 19.61 5.55 -17.98
N PRO A 21 18.62 6.48 -17.98
CA PRO A 21 18.92 7.87 -18.26
C PRO A 21 19.98 8.36 -17.28
N ALA A 22 20.98 9.05 -17.81
CA ALA A 22 22.11 9.58 -17.06
C ALA A 22 21.67 10.50 -15.91
N GLY A 23 21.64 9.94 -14.71
CA GLY A 23 21.63 10.62 -13.42
C GLY A 23 22.05 9.59 -12.37
N SER A 24 23.18 9.79 -11.69
CA SER A 24 23.70 8.80 -10.73
C SER A 24 22.86 8.81 -9.44
N TYR A 25 21.72 8.13 -9.45
CA TYR A 25 21.01 7.79 -8.22
C TYR A 25 21.68 6.58 -7.56
N LYS A 26 21.62 6.54 -6.23
CA LYS A 26 22.01 5.38 -5.43
C LYS A 26 20.75 4.57 -5.11
N VAL A 27 20.94 3.28 -4.82
CA VAL A 27 19.86 2.37 -4.43
C VAL A 27 19.97 2.11 -2.93
N GLY A 28 18.88 2.38 -2.23
CA GLY A 28 18.70 2.09 -0.81
C GLY A 28 17.75 0.91 -0.63
N HIS A 29 17.73 0.38 0.58
CA HIS A 29 17.05 -0.87 0.91
C HIS A 29 16.30 -0.75 2.23
N PHE A 30 15.08 -1.25 2.31
CA PHE A 30 14.36 -1.36 3.58
C PHE A 30 13.44 -2.58 3.59
N TRP A 31 13.12 -3.06 4.80
CA TRP A 31 12.15 -4.13 5.02
C TRP A 31 10.82 -3.56 5.51
N GLN A 32 9.72 -4.22 5.15
CA GLN A 32 8.42 -4.04 5.80
C GLN A 32 7.94 -5.39 6.33
N LEU A 33 7.52 -5.38 7.60
CA LEU A 33 6.79 -6.45 8.27
C LEU A 33 5.51 -5.86 8.85
N THR A 34 4.44 -6.63 8.92
CA THR A 34 3.13 -6.16 9.37
C THR A 34 2.28 -7.35 9.80
N ASP A 35 1.29 -7.11 10.65
CA ASP A 35 0.22 -8.06 10.97
C ASP A 35 0.82 -9.40 11.42
N VAL A 36 1.63 -9.33 12.48
CA VAL A 36 2.27 -10.51 13.07
C VAL A 36 1.23 -11.32 13.82
N HIS A 37 0.35 -10.66 14.57
CA HIS A 37 -0.62 -11.29 15.44
C HIS A 37 -0.02 -12.44 16.25
N LEU A 38 0.87 -12.10 17.17
CA LEU A 38 1.54 -13.09 18.01
C LEU A 38 0.54 -13.71 18.99
N ASP A 39 0.35 -15.02 18.87
CA ASP A 39 -0.35 -15.84 19.83
C ASP A 39 0.66 -16.52 20.78
N LEU A 40 0.61 -16.13 22.05
CA LEU A 40 1.44 -16.71 23.10
C LEU A 40 0.84 -17.98 23.71
N ASP A 41 -0.45 -18.24 23.46
CA ASP A 41 -1.21 -19.40 23.93
C ASP A 41 -1.60 -20.32 22.75
N TYR A 42 -0.91 -20.21 21.62
CA TYR A 42 -1.11 -20.94 20.37
C TYR A 42 -1.47 -22.43 20.54
N GLU A 43 -0.69 -23.21 21.29
CA GLU A 43 -0.98 -24.63 21.53
C GLU A 43 -2.24 -24.85 22.39
N ARG A 44 -2.55 -23.92 23.31
CA ARG A 44 -3.76 -23.99 24.14
C ARG A 44 -5.02 -23.70 23.35
N HIS A 45 -4.92 -22.88 22.31
CA HIS A 45 -6.01 -22.66 21.35
C HIS A 45 -6.20 -23.85 20.39
N GLY A 46 -5.43 -24.93 20.55
CA GLY A 46 -5.54 -26.14 19.73
C GLY A 46 -4.81 -26.07 18.40
N CYS A 47 -4.02 -25.02 18.17
CA CYS A 47 -3.25 -24.80 16.96
C CYS A 47 -1.99 -25.69 16.94
N SER A 48 -1.52 -26.02 15.73
CA SER A 48 -0.40 -26.94 15.57
C SER A 48 0.59 -26.53 14.47
N GLY A 49 1.84 -26.99 14.60
CA GLY A 49 2.89 -26.75 13.60
C GLY A 49 3.80 -25.57 13.97
N ASP A 50 5.11 -25.79 13.80
CA ASP A 50 6.14 -24.84 14.23
C ASP A 50 6.09 -23.50 13.48
N PHE A 51 5.58 -23.51 12.25
CA PHE A 51 5.50 -22.32 11.38
C PHE A 51 4.09 -21.74 11.29
N GLY A 52 3.11 -22.30 11.99
CA GLY A 52 1.74 -21.82 12.00
C GLY A 52 0.72 -22.82 11.46
N ASP A 53 -0.54 -22.45 11.65
CA ASP A 53 -1.77 -23.14 11.28
C ASP A 53 -2.66 -22.07 10.66
N CYS A 54 -3.33 -22.36 9.55
CA CYS A 54 -4.14 -21.36 8.89
C CYS A 54 -5.38 -20.99 9.71
N ASP A 55 -5.84 -21.84 10.62
CA ASP A 55 -7.01 -21.51 11.44
C ASP A 55 -6.64 -20.65 12.67
N CYS A 56 -5.38 -20.22 12.75
CA CYS A 56 -4.83 -19.56 13.93
C CYS A 56 -3.93 -18.36 13.59
N ASP A 57 -3.63 -17.60 14.63
CA ASP A 57 -2.62 -16.55 14.60
C ASP A 57 -1.19 -17.08 14.71
N SER A 58 -0.18 -16.20 14.70
CA SER A 58 1.21 -16.62 14.60
C SER A 58 1.75 -17.25 15.88
N PRO A 59 2.36 -18.45 15.84
CA PRO A 59 3.21 -18.90 16.93
C PRO A 59 4.48 -18.06 17.00
N ARG A 60 5.10 -17.97 18.19
CA ARG A 60 6.36 -17.24 18.40
C ARG A 60 7.46 -17.65 17.40
N GLN A 61 7.51 -18.93 17.05
CA GLN A 61 8.51 -19.46 16.14
C GLN A 61 8.38 -18.88 14.72
N LEU A 62 7.16 -18.60 14.24
CA LEU A 62 6.94 -17.95 12.96
C LEU A 62 7.51 -16.52 12.97
N LEU A 63 7.20 -15.72 13.99
CA LEU A 63 7.77 -14.37 14.18
C LEU A 63 9.30 -14.39 14.16
N VAL A 64 9.91 -15.25 14.98
CA VAL A 64 11.38 -15.37 15.05
C VAL A 64 11.96 -15.79 13.69
N SER A 65 11.31 -16.71 12.98
CA SER A 65 11.77 -17.16 11.66
C SER A 65 11.71 -16.03 10.62
N ALA A 66 10.65 -15.22 10.62
CA ALA A 66 10.47 -14.08 9.72
C ALA A 66 11.57 -13.04 9.93
N LEU A 67 11.84 -12.70 11.19
CA LEU A 67 12.90 -11.77 11.57
C LEU A 67 14.29 -12.31 11.20
N GLN A 68 14.57 -13.59 11.44
CA GLN A 68 15.81 -14.21 11.01
C GLN A 68 15.97 -14.22 9.48
N ALA A 69 14.87 -14.41 8.74
CA ALA A 69 14.88 -14.39 7.28
C ALA A 69 15.34 -13.02 6.75
N THR A 70 14.91 -11.91 7.36
CA THR A 70 15.39 -10.56 6.97
C THR A 70 16.92 -10.45 7.04
N ARG A 71 17.56 -11.12 8.01
CA ARG A 71 19.01 -11.11 8.21
C ARG A 71 19.74 -12.04 7.24
N LYS A 72 19.14 -13.19 6.92
CA LYS A 72 19.72 -14.20 6.01
C LYS A 72 19.61 -13.80 4.54
N ILE A 73 18.51 -13.14 4.17
CA ILE A 73 18.20 -12.76 2.79
C ILE A 73 18.90 -11.44 2.40
N ALA A 74 19.07 -10.52 3.34
CA ALA A 74 19.60 -9.19 3.07
C ALA A 74 20.96 -9.23 2.36
N VAL A 75 20.99 -8.68 1.14
CA VAL A 75 22.21 -8.51 0.34
C VAL A 75 23.07 -7.34 0.85
N ALA A 76 22.44 -6.40 1.57
CA ALA A 76 23.05 -5.26 2.25
C ALA A 76 22.28 -4.94 3.54
N GLU A 77 22.90 -4.26 4.50
CA GLU A 77 22.18 -3.77 5.67
C GLU A 77 21.09 -2.77 5.24
N PRO A 78 19.85 -2.90 5.75
CA PRO A 78 18.77 -2.00 5.38
C PRO A 78 18.98 -0.61 5.98
N ASP A 79 18.59 0.43 5.23
CA ASP A 79 18.60 1.82 5.68
C ASP A 79 17.62 2.05 6.85
N PHE A 80 16.52 1.30 6.88
CA PHE A 80 15.52 1.25 7.95
C PHE A 80 14.63 0.01 7.80
N VAL A 81 13.79 -0.23 8.80
CA VAL A 81 12.75 -1.28 8.83
C VAL A 81 11.43 -0.65 9.20
N VAL A 82 10.36 -1.01 8.51
CA VAL A 82 9.00 -0.63 8.83
C VAL A 82 8.30 -1.80 9.51
N PHE A 83 7.67 -1.54 10.66
CA PHE A 83 6.78 -2.47 11.33
C PHE A 83 5.39 -1.84 11.41
N SER A 84 4.50 -2.18 10.47
CA SER A 84 3.24 -1.45 10.29
C SER A 84 2.07 -1.96 11.15
N GLY A 85 2.35 -2.46 12.35
CA GLY A 85 1.33 -2.72 13.40
C GLY A 85 0.77 -4.13 13.42
N ASP A 86 -0.21 -4.32 14.31
CA ASP A 86 -0.89 -5.57 14.64
C ASP A 86 0.07 -6.65 15.17
N SER A 87 0.56 -6.37 16.37
CA SER A 87 1.52 -7.20 17.09
C SER A 87 0.88 -8.39 17.77
N THR A 88 -0.33 -8.25 18.31
CA THR A 88 -0.95 -9.26 19.18
C THR A 88 -2.03 -10.05 18.46
N ALA A 89 -2.25 -11.28 18.90
CA ALA A 89 -3.33 -12.12 18.40
C ALA A 89 -4.71 -11.48 18.57
N HIS A 90 -5.65 -11.95 17.75
CA HIS A 90 -7.07 -11.73 17.92
C HIS A 90 -7.55 -12.35 19.24
N ALA A 91 -8.61 -11.79 19.82
CA ALA A 91 -9.28 -12.33 21.00
C ALA A 91 -8.40 -12.48 22.25
N ILE A 92 -7.44 -11.57 22.46
CA ILE A 92 -6.73 -11.51 23.75
C ILE A 92 -7.70 -11.18 24.89
N GLU A 93 -7.73 -12.03 25.91
CA GLU A 93 -8.69 -11.93 27.01
C GLU A 93 -8.28 -10.92 28.11
N SER A 94 -6.99 -10.57 28.22
CA SER A 94 -6.50 -9.70 29.30
C SER A 94 -5.44 -8.68 28.86
N GLU A 95 -5.47 -7.50 29.51
CA GLU A 95 -4.47 -6.44 29.31
C GLU A 95 -3.04 -6.93 29.62
N THR A 96 -2.90 -7.89 30.55
CA THR A 96 -1.59 -8.45 30.91
C THR A 96 -1.03 -9.33 29.81
N ASP A 97 -1.87 -10.13 29.15
CA ASP A 97 -1.47 -10.98 28.03
C ASP A 97 -1.15 -10.14 26.80
N PHE A 98 -2.00 -9.12 26.53
CA PHE A 98 -1.76 -8.10 25.51
C PHE A 98 -0.39 -7.45 25.67
N GLU A 99 -0.09 -6.91 26.85
CA GLU A 99 1.19 -6.24 27.09
C GLU A 99 2.37 -7.21 26.97
N ARG A 100 2.20 -8.47 27.36
CA ARG A 100 3.24 -9.49 27.20
C ARG A 100 3.53 -9.75 25.72
N ALA A 101 2.50 -9.91 24.89
CA ALA A 101 2.64 -10.09 23.46
C ALA A 101 3.34 -8.87 22.81
N MET A 102 2.89 -7.66 23.13
CA MET A 102 3.53 -6.41 22.68
C MET A 102 5.03 -6.36 23.01
N LYS A 103 5.41 -6.73 24.24
CA LYS A 103 6.82 -6.78 24.67
C LYS A 103 7.62 -7.86 23.94
N VAL A 104 7.05 -9.04 23.69
CA VAL A 104 7.72 -10.12 22.96
C VAL A 104 8.00 -9.70 21.51
N VAL A 105 7.03 -9.09 20.83
CA VAL A 105 7.23 -8.56 19.47
C VAL A 105 8.29 -7.47 19.45
N ALA A 106 8.18 -6.48 20.34
CA ALA A 106 9.12 -5.37 20.41
C ALA A 106 10.56 -5.83 20.73
N THR A 107 10.71 -6.77 21.67
CA THR A 107 12.02 -7.33 22.03
C THR A 107 12.62 -8.14 20.87
N SER A 108 11.82 -8.96 20.18
CA SER A 108 12.29 -9.75 19.04
C SER A 108 12.79 -8.86 17.89
N LEU A 109 12.09 -7.75 17.62
CA LEU A 109 12.51 -6.73 16.67
C LEU A 109 13.83 -6.06 17.09
N LYS A 110 13.99 -5.69 18.37
CA LYS A 110 15.23 -5.09 18.89
C LYS A 110 16.42 -6.05 18.83
N GLU A 111 16.21 -7.32 19.13
CA GLU A 111 17.26 -8.35 19.04
C GLU A 111 17.74 -8.51 17.59
N THR A 112 16.82 -8.39 16.63
CA THR A 112 17.11 -8.51 15.19
C THR A 112 17.74 -7.23 14.61
N PHE A 113 17.24 -6.06 15.03
CA PHE A 113 17.64 -4.73 14.58
C PHE A 113 18.04 -3.86 15.78
N PRO A 114 19.18 -4.16 16.42
CA PRO A 114 19.54 -3.48 17.65
C PRO A 114 20.03 -2.06 17.40
N SER A 115 19.68 -1.15 18.31
CA SER A 115 19.97 0.29 18.23
C SER A 115 21.45 0.62 17.98
N HIS A 116 22.38 -0.20 18.47
CA HIS A 116 23.83 -0.02 18.25
C HIS A 116 24.30 -0.24 16.80
N ARG A 117 23.47 -0.86 15.94
CA ARG A 117 23.73 -0.98 14.49
C ARG A 117 23.20 0.20 13.69
N ASN A 118 22.58 1.19 14.33
CA ASN A 118 22.00 2.37 13.70
C ASN A 118 20.99 2.05 12.58
N ILE A 119 20.27 0.92 12.67
CA ILE A 119 19.16 0.59 11.77
C ILE A 119 17.85 1.03 12.46
N PRO A 120 17.18 2.10 11.98
CA PRO A 120 15.92 2.55 12.56
C PRO A 120 14.80 1.54 12.28
N VAL A 121 14.06 1.14 13.32
CA VAL A 121 12.73 0.53 13.18
C VAL A 121 11.69 1.65 13.28
N ILE A 122 10.76 1.70 12.34
CA ILE A 122 9.66 2.67 12.32
C ILE A 122 8.35 1.91 12.52
N PRO A 123 7.81 1.90 13.76
CA PRO A 123 6.51 1.29 14.03
C PRO A 123 5.36 2.19 13.57
N SER A 124 4.22 1.59 13.23
CA SER A 124 2.91 2.23 13.15
C SER A 124 1.91 1.43 13.97
N LEU A 125 1.00 2.10 14.67
CA LEU A 125 -0.01 1.44 15.49
C LEU A 125 -1.11 0.79 14.62
N GLY A 126 -1.39 -0.49 14.87
CA GLY A 126 -2.56 -1.22 14.34
C GLY A 126 -3.73 -1.31 15.34
N ASN A 127 -4.85 -1.91 14.94
CA ASN A 127 -6.02 -2.08 15.80
C ASN A 127 -5.83 -3.10 16.92
N HIS A 128 -4.95 -4.08 16.75
CA HIS A 128 -4.60 -5.06 17.79
C HIS A 128 -3.40 -4.58 18.63
N ASP A 129 -2.92 -3.35 18.45
CA ASP A 129 -1.91 -2.74 19.32
C ASP A 129 -2.54 -1.85 20.43
N VAL A 130 -3.81 -2.08 20.74
CA VAL A 130 -4.56 -1.46 21.84
C VAL A 130 -5.38 -2.50 22.59
N PHE A 131 -5.68 -2.25 23.86
CA PHE A 131 -6.55 -3.10 24.66
C PHE A 131 -7.66 -2.28 25.34
N PRO A 132 -8.95 -2.66 25.19
CA PRO A 132 -9.47 -3.68 24.27
C PRO A 132 -9.14 -3.37 22.80
N GLU A 133 -9.06 -4.41 21.96
CA GLU A 133 -8.76 -4.26 20.53
C GLU A 133 -9.78 -3.34 19.84
N SER A 134 -9.32 -2.58 18.84
CA SER A 134 -10.16 -1.61 18.14
C SER A 134 -10.95 -0.66 19.06
N SER A 135 -10.44 -0.35 20.25
CA SER A 135 -11.10 0.59 21.17
C SER A 135 -10.13 1.67 21.62
N MET A 136 -10.12 2.79 20.90
CA MET A 136 -9.29 3.94 21.25
C MET A 136 -10.09 5.23 21.18
N SER A 137 -10.23 5.89 22.33
CA SER A 137 -10.88 7.19 22.44
C SER A 137 -10.25 8.23 21.52
N VAL A 138 -11.09 9.04 20.86
CA VAL A 138 -10.65 10.23 20.10
C VAL A 138 -10.75 11.53 20.92
N ASN A 139 -11.10 11.46 22.20
CA ASN A 139 -11.23 12.61 23.09
C ASN A 139 -9.86 13.08 23.63
N GLU A 140 -9.49 14.34 23.45
CA GLU A 140 -8.16 14.87 23.82
C GLU A 140 -7.75 14.62 25.29
N VAL A 141 -8.71 14.56 26.22
CA VAL A 141 -8.45 14.41 27.66
C VAL A 141 -8.52 12.97 28.17
N ASP A 142 -8.73 11.97 27.30
CA ASP A 142 -8.80 10.57 27.72
C ASP A 142 -7.48 10.08 28.34
N GLU A 143 -7.51 9.76 29.64
CA GLU A 143 -6.32 9.39 30.40
C GLU A 143 -5.81 8.00 30.04
N ASN A 144 -6.69 7.06 29.67
CA ASN A 144 -6.32 5.67 29.38
C ASN A 144 -5.51 5.59 28.09
N ARG A 145 -5.99 6.21 27.00
CA ARG A 145 -5.24 6.35 25.75
C ARG A 145 -3.91 7.05 26.01
N ARG A 146 -3.92 8.19 26.71
CA ARG A 146 -2.68 8.94 26.99
C ARG A 146 -1.68 8.10 27.76
N ARG A 147 -2.13 7.32 28.75
CA ARG A 147 -1.30 6.39 29.53
C ARG A 147 -0.71 5.31 28.63
N TRP A 148 -1.53 4.68 27.79
CA TRP A 148 -1.08 3.67 26.83
C TRP A 148 -0.06 4.23 25.85
N CYS A 149 -0.39 5.31 25.12
CA CYS A 149 0.53 5.89 24.16
C CYS A 149 1.84 6.39 24.81
N THR A 150 1.75 6.97 26.01
CA THR A 150 2.97 7.36 26.75
C THR A 150 3.82 6.15 27.07
N ARG A 151 3.22 5.08 27.59
CA ARG A 151 3.93 3.85 27.95
C ARG A 151 4.54 3.18 26.71
N LEU A 152 3.74 2.99 25.67
CA LEU A 152 4.17 2.42 24.40
C LEU A 152 5.40 3.15 23.85
N GLY A 153 5.41 4.48 23.89
CA GLY A 153 6.48 5.30 23.34
C GLY A 153 7.69 5.48 24.26
N SER A 154 7.61 5.18 25.56
CA SER A 154 8.68 5.48 26.54
C SER A 154 9.20 4.29 27.33
N ASP A 155 8.52 3.14 27.29
CA ASP A 155 8.97 1.90 27.94
C ASP A 155 10.08 1.22 27.10
N PRO A 156 11.28 0.96 27.68
CA PRO A 156 12.38 0.27 27.00
C PRO A 156 12.08 -1.17 26.59
N GLU A 157 11.03 -1.81 27.11
CA GLU A 157 10.56 -3.12 26.65
C GLU A 157 9.59 -2.99 25.46
N LEU A 158 9.06 -1.79 25.19
CA LEU A 158 8.16 -1.45 24.07
C LEU A 158 8.85 -0.59 23.00
N TRP A 159 8.35 0.59 22.64
CA TRP A 159 8.86 1.36 21.49
C TRP A 159 9.78 2.52 21.85
N ALA A 160 10.28 2.62 23.09
CA ALA A 160 11.16 3.71 23.52
C ALA A 160 12.34 3.96 22.57
N ASP A 161 13.06 2.91 22.18
CA ASP A 161 14.23 2.97 21.30
C ASP A 161 13.91 3.54 19.90
N TRP A 162 12.66 3.54 19.50
CA TRP A 162 12.22 3.89 18.15
C TRP A 162 11.46 5.22 18.09
N VAL A 163 10.80 5.58 19.19
CA VAL A 163 9.89 6.73 19.29
C VAL A 163 10.48 7.87 20.11
N THR A 164 10.67 7.70 21.43
CA THR A 164 11.11 8.80 22.31
C THR A 164 12.62 8.86 22.55
N GLY A 165 13.32 7.74 22.38
CA GLY A 165 14.78 7.65 22.52
C GLY A 165 15.55 8.37 21.41
N PRO A 166 15.16 8.27 20.13
CA PRO A 166 15.88 8.92 19.04
C PRO A 166 15.70 10.44 19.02
N LYS A 167 16.81 11.18 18.90
CA LYS A 167 16.79 12.66 18.81
C LYS A 167 16.24 13.20 17.48
N ASP A 168 16.23 12.35 16.46
CA ASP A 168 15.72 12.61 15.13
C ASP A 168 14.22 12.29 14.99
N ALA A 169 13.57 11.82 16.07
CA ALA A 169 12.13 11.64 16.13
C ALA A 169 11.44 12.86 16.76
N ASP A 170 10.35 13.31 16.16
CA ASP A 170 9.38 14.18 16.80
C ASP A 170 8.21 13.33 17.32
N ALA A 171 8.31 13.00 18.60
CA ALA A 171 7.31 12.27 19.38
C ALA A 171 6.52 13.19 20.33
N SER A 172 6.54 14.52 20.13
CA SER A 172 5.87 15.48 21.03
C SER A 172 4.37 15.25 21.19
N ARG A 173 3.72 14.72 20.15
CA ARG A 173 2.30 14.35 20.12
C ARG A 173 2.07 12.85 20.30
N PHE A 174 3.11 12.04 20.52
CA PHE A 174 2.94 10.59 20.60
C PHE A 174 2.06 10.20 21.78
N SER A 175 2.27 10.78 22.96
CA SER A 175 1.38 10.59 24.12
C SER A 175 -0.06 11.04 23.89
N ASP A 176 -0.31 11.93 22.92
CA ASP A 176 -1.65 12.40 22.64
C ASP A 176 -2.44 11.39 21.80
N GLY A 177 -1.83 10.74 20.80
CA GLY A 177 -2.55 9.88 19.85
C GLY A 177 -1.74 8.79 19.15
N CYS A 178 -0.59 8.38 19.68
CA CYS A 178 0.26 7.29 19.16
C CYS A 178 0.76 7.50 17.72
N PHE A 179 0.88 8.75 17.25
CA PHE A 179 1.49 9.10 15.96
C PHE A 179 2.75 9.94 16.17
N PHE A 180 3.71 9.83 15.24
CA PHE A 180 4.98 10.56 15.31
C PHE A 180 5.64 10.67 13.94
N SER A 181 6.68 11.49 13.86
CA SER A 181 7.51 11.58 12.66
C SER A 181 8.98 11.41 12.99
N ARG A 182 9.78 10.97 12.03
CA ARG A 182 11.23 10.81 12.22
C ARG A 182 11.99 11.22 10.97
N LEU A 183 13.05 11.99 11.15
CA LEU A 183 13.88 12.49 10.06
C LEU A 183 15.07 11.55 9.83
N LEU A 184 14.93 10.62 8.90
CA LEU A 184 15.98 9.64 8.60
C LEU A 184 17.11 10.25 7.77
N ARG A 185 18.35 9.94 8.17
CA ARG A 185 19.57 10.33 7.46
C ARG A 185 19.91 9.25 6.43
N ILE A 186 19.45 9.44 5.20
CA ILE A 186 19.74 8.50 4.10
C ILE A 186 21.04 8.93 3.39
N ASN A 187 21.97 7.98 3.24
CA ASN A 187 23.40 8.26 3.20
C ASN A 187 23.91 9.10 2.00
N SER A 188 25.03 9.78 2.25
CA SER A 188 25.62 10.93 1.54
C SER A 188 25.74 10.83 0.01
N THR A 189 25.38 11.92 -0.69
CA THR A 189 25.74 12.10 -2.11
C THR A 189 27.26 12.29 -2.26
N ALA A 190 27.82 12.03 -3.44
CA ALA A 190 29.25 12.18 -3.72
C ALA A 190 29.80 13.60 -3.44
N ASN A 191 28.92 14.59 -3.28
CA ASN A 191 29.25 16.00 -3.01
C ASN A 191 29.11 16.40 -1.53
N GLY A 192 28.94 15.44 -0.61
CA GLY A 192 28.88 15.69 0.84
C GLY A 192 27.58 16.32 1.34
N THR A 193 26.56 16.49 0.49
CA THR A 193 25.25 17.01 0.91
C THR A 193 24.42 15.87 1.49
N GLN A 194 24.14 15.99 2.79
CA GLN A 194 23.31 15.06 3.55
C GLN A 194 21.84 15.23 3.17
N LYS A 195 21.21 14.17 2.66
CA LYS A 195 19.77 14.17 2.37
C LYS A 195 19.02 13.54 3.54
N HIS A 196 17.82 14.05 3.78
CA HIS A 196 16.92 13.56 4.80
C HIS A 196 15.64 13.05 4.15
N LEU A 197 15.08 11.99 4.73
CA LEU A 197 13.77 11.45 4.40
C LEU A 197 12.90 11.59 5.64
N LEU A 198 11.84 12.39 5.55
CA LEU A 198 10.86 12.48 6.62
C LEU A 198 9.95 11.26 6.56
N VAL A 199 9.93 10.48 7.63
CA VAL A 199 9.00 9.36 7.79
C VAL A 199 7.90 9.81 8.72
N ILE A 200 6.65 9.70 8.28
CA ILE A 200 5.47 10.10 9.06
C ILE A 200 4.67 8.84 9.34
N SER A 201 4.60 8.46 10.61
CA SER A 201 3.79 7.33 11.08
C SER A 201 2.47 7.83 11.64
N LEU A 202 1.38 7.48 10.96
CA LEU A 202 0.02 7.84 11.33
C LEU A 202 -0.64 6.75 12.15
N ASN A 203 -1.54 7.15 13.04
CA ASN A 203 -2.46 6.26 13.72
C ASN A 203 -3.80 6.25 12.96
N GLY A 204 -3.99 5.24 12.11
CA GLY A 204 -5.21 5.06 11.33
C GLY A 204 -6.42 4.57 12.15
N LEU A 205 -6.20 4.03 13.36
CA LEU A 205 -7.29 3.55 14.22
C LEU A 205 -8.25 4.67 14.60
N LEU A 206 -7.76 5.92 14.67
CA LEU A 206 -8.59 7.10 14.92
C LEU A 206 -9.66 7.34 13.85
N TYR A 207 -9.47 6.76 12.65
CA TYR A 207 -10.34 6.95 11.49
C TYR A 207 -11.20 5.73 11.18
N SER A 208 -10.93 4.60 11.85
CA SER A 208 -11.52 3.31 11.53
C SER A 208 -13.00 3.25 11.85
N ARG A 209 -13.80 2.62 10.98
CA ARG A 209 -15.21 2.32 11.27
C ARG A 209 -15.39 1.26 12.35
N ARG A 210 -14.35 0.44 12.56
CA ARG A 210 -14.33 -0.61 13.59
C ARG A 210 -13.80 -0.11 14.93
N ASN A 211 -13.32 1.12 15.00
CA ASN A 211 -12.97 1.70 16.29
C ASN A 211 -14.25 2.05 17.06
N SER A 212 -14.56 1.27 18.11
CA SER A 212 -15.75 1.44 18.95
C SER A 212 -15.88 2.83 19.60
N GLN A 213 -14.80 3.60 19.64
CA GLN A 213 -14.77 4.96 20.21
C GLN A 213 -14.42 6.04 19.19
N ALA A 214 -14.43 5.73 17.89
CA ALA A 214 -14.34 6.76 16.85
C ALA A 214 -15.66 7.54 16.75
N ASP A 215 -15.56 8.81 16.37
CA ASP A 215 -16.72 9.67 16.13
C ASP A 215 -16.50 10.42 14.81
N PRO A 216 -17.25 10.14 13.73
CA PRO A 216 -17.07 10.82 12.44
C PRO A 216 -17.46 12.31 12.46
N ASN A 217 -18.09 12.81 13.53
CA ASN A 217 -18.37 14.25 13.70
C ASN A 217 -17.13 15.03 14.15
N VAL A 218 -16.12 14.36 14.72
CA VAL A 218 -14.85 14.99 15.11
C VAL A 218 -14.00 15.19 13.86
N THR A 219 -14.07 16.37 13.26
CA THR A 219 -13.40 16.66 11.97
C THR A 219 -11.88 16.43 11.91
N ASP A 220 -11.18 16.49 13.05
CA ASP A 220 -9.75 16.17 13.17
C ASP A 220 -9.44 15.45 14.50
N PRO A 221 -9.63 14.11 14.56
CA PRO A 221 -9.40 13.32 15.76
C PRO A 221 -7.98 13.52 16.29
N LEU A 222 -7.88 14.04 17.52
CA LEU A 222 -6.62 14.34 18.21
C LEU A 222 -5.68 15.28 17.44
N GLY A 223 -6.21 16.09 16.51
CA GLY A 223 -5.43 17.04 15.72
C GLY A 223 -4.44 16.40 14.75
N GLN A 224 -4.62 15.12 14.40
CA GLN A 224 -3.66 14.38 13.58
C GLN A 224 -3.59 14.91 12.15
N PHE A 225 -4.69 15.36 11.53
CA PHE A 225 -4.66 15.98 10.20
C PHE A 225 -3.93 17.31 10.22
N GLN A 226 -4.21 18.17 11.20
CA GLN A 226 -3.53 19.45 11.32
C GLN A 226 -2.03 19.25 11.58
N TRP A 227 -1.68 18.27 12.40
CA TRP A 227 -0.28 17.87 12.62
C TRP A 227 0.36 17.36 11.32
N LEU A 228 -0.29 16.46 10.58
CA LEU A 228 0.20 15.93 9.31
C LEU A 228 0.45 17.05 8.29
N LEU A 229 -0.52 17.95 8.12
CA LEU A 229 -0.39 19.13 7.25
C LEU A 229 0.81 19.98 7.64
N SER A 230 1.05 20.21 8.93
CA SER A 230 2.21 20.97 9.40
C SER A 230 3.54 20.28 9.05
N LYS A 231 3.61 18.95 9.15
CA LYS A 231 4.80 18.17 8.79
C LYS A 231 5.08 18.18 7.30
N LEU A 232 4.04 17.99 6.48
CA LEU A 232 4.17 18.03 5.03
C LEU A 232 4.51 19.43 4.52
N GLN A 233 3.94 20.48 5.13
CA GLN A 233 4.29 21.86 4.78
C GLN A 233 5.73 22.21 5.16
N SER A 234 6.18 21.85 6.37
CA SER A 234 7.59 22.01 6.77
C SER A 234 8.52 21.24 5.82
N ALA A 235 8.18 20.01 5.43
CA ALA A 235 8.94 19.26 4.45
C ALA A 235 9.00 19.97 3.08
N ARG A 236 7.88 20.56 2.62
CA ARG A 236 7.84 21.36 1.39
C ARG A 236 8.78 22.57 1.48
N ASP A 237 8.70 23.33 2.57
CA ASP A 237 9.48 24.54 2.79
C ASP A 237 10.99 24.23 2.88
N GLU A 238 11.33 23.11 3.52
CA GLU A 238 12.69 22.61 3.67
C GLU A 238 13.19 21.80 2.46
N LYS A 239 12.36 21.63 1.42
CA LYS A 239 12.65 20.84 0.22
C LYS A 239 13.02 19.39 0.54
N GLN A 240 12.43 18.86 1.61
CA GLN A 240 12.54 17.47 2.02
C GLN A 240 11.44 16.64 1.36
N LYS A 241 11.66 15.33 1.34
CA LYS A 241 10.68 14.35 0.86
C LYS A 241 10.16 13.56 2.04
N ALA A 242 8.90 13.16 1.93
CA ALA A 242 8.22 12.39 2.96
C ALA A 242 7.79 11.00 2.46
N ILE A 243 7.68 10.04 3.38
CA ILE A 243 6.93 8.80 3.18
C ILE A 243 5.88 8.70 4.28
N ILE A 244 4.73 8.12 3.93
CA ILE A 244 3.64 7.87 4.88
C ILE A 244 3.63 6.40 5.25
N ILE A 245 3.57 6.12 6.55
CA ILE A 245 3.35 4.78 7.09
C ILE A 245 2.07 4.85 7.92
N MET A 246 1.15 3.93 7.68
CA MET A 246 -0.08 3.82 8.45
C MET A 246 -0.55 2.37 8.38
N HIS A 247 -1.03 1.80 9.47
CA HIS A 247 -1.53 0.42 9.45
C HIS A 247 -2.70 0.26 8.46
N PHE A 248 -3.74 1.10 8.61
CA PHE A 248 -4.96 1.07 7.79
C PHE A 248 -4.73 1.59 6.36
N PRO A 249 -5.02 0.80 5.32
CA PRO A 249 -4.93 1.27 3.94
C PRO A 249 -6.10 2.19 3.55
N LEU A 250 -5.87 3.06 2.56
CA LEU A 250 -6.92 3.89 1.97
C LEU A 250 -7.83 3.07 1.04
N GLY A 251 -9.08 3.49 0.91
CA GLY A 251 -10.06 2.79 0.09
C GLY A 251 -10.59 1.53 0.78
N ALA A 252 -10.97 0.54 -0.02
CA ALA A 252 -11.65 -0.68 0.45
C ALA A 252 -10.86 -1.95 0.04
N PRO A 253 -11.09 -3.10 0.69
CA PRO A 253 -10.56 -4.40 0.26
C PRO A 253 -11.23 -4.89 -1.01
N GLU A 254 -10.44 -5.43 -1.94
CA GLU A 254 -10.91 -5.80 -3.29
C GLU A 254 -11.96 -6.90 -3.28
N ASN A 255 -11.89 -7.82 -2.31
CA ASN A 255 -12.75 -9.00 -2.26
C ASN A 255 -14.09 -8.74 -1.58
N SER A 256 -14.21 -7.66 -0.80
CA SER A 256 -15.41 -7.33 -0.04
C SER A 256 -15.64 -5.82 0.09
N PRO A 257 -15.60 -5.06 -1.03
CA PRO A 257 -15.51 -3.60 -1.00
C PRO A 257 -16.79 -2.91 -0.55
N VAL A 258 -17.93 -3.59 -0.52
CA VAL A 258 -19.21 -3.01 -0.07
C VAL A 258 -19.34 -3.14 1.44
N GLN A 259 -19.12 -4.35 1.96
CA GLN A 259 -19.29 -4.69 3.38
C GLN A 259 -18.22 -4.03 4.24
N PHE A 260 -16.96 -4.02 3.78
CA PHE A 260 -15.85 -3.54 4.58
C PHE A 260 -15.26 -2.25 4.00
N ARG A 261 -15.29 -1.21 4.83
CA ARG A 261 -14.65 0.08 4.59
C ARG A 261 -13.72 0.33 5.77
N HIS A 262 -12.42 0.50 5.50
CA HIS A 262 -11.41 0.60 6.55
C HIS A 262 -11.66 1.79 7.47
N MET A 263 -11.98 2.93 6.86
CA MET A 263 -12.18 4.21 7.55
C MET A 263 -13.56 4.78 7.26
N TYR A 264 -14.03 5.71 8.09
CA TYR A 264 -15.18 6.55 7.75
C TYR A 264 -14.88 7.41 6.52
N ASP A 265 -15.89 7.64 5.69
CA ASP A 265 -15.83 8.39 4.43
C ASP A 265 -15.13 9.73 4.58
N VAL A 266 -15.53 10.52 5.59
CA VAL A 266 -14.99 11.85 5.87
C VAL A 266 -13.47 11.83 6.06
N TYR A 267 -12.94 10.79 6.70
CA TYR A 267 -11.50 10.66 6.98
C TYR A 267 -10.74 10.09 5.79
N ASN A 268 -11.32 9.10 5.10
CA ASN A 268 -10.74 8.55 3.88
C ASN A 268 -10.60 9.64 2.80
N GLU A 269 -11.66 10.41 2.54
CA GLU A 269 -11.64 11.54 1.60
C GLU A 269 -10.65 12.62 2.03
N ARG A 270 -10.59 12.93 3.34
CA ARG A 270 -9.63 13.91 3.86
C ARG A 270 -8.19 13.49 3.61
N LEU A 271 -7.85 12.22 3.85
CA LEU A 271 -6.51 11.69 3.56
C LEU A 271 -6.21 11.67 2.06
N ILE A 272 -7.15 11.23 1.21
CA ILE A 272 -6.98 11.27 -0.25
C ILE A 272 -6.66 12.70 -0.71
N GLY A 273 -7.39 13.69 -0.18
CA GLY A 273 -7.15 15.11 -0.46
C GLY A 273 -5.76 15.57 -0.04
N ILE A 274 -5.34 15.28 1.20
CA ILE A 274 -4.00 15.64 1.71
C ILE A 274 -2.89 14.98 0.86
N LEU A 275 -3.02 13.69 0.55
CA LEU A 275 -2.04 12.99 -0.28
C LEU A 275 -1.97 13.58 -1.70
N THR A 276 -3.11 13.96 -2.28
CA THR A 276 -3.18 14.61 -3.60
C THR A 276 -2.50 15.98 -3.57
N ASP A 277 -2.81 16.81 -2.57
CA ASP A 277 -2.30 18.18 -2.43
C ASP A 277 -0.80 18.23 -2.11
N PHE A 278 -0.25 17.17 -1.53
CA PHE A 278 1.17 17.04 -1.17
C PHE A 278 1.91 15.97 -1.97
N ALA A 279 1.41 15.59 -3.15
CA ALA A 279 2.07 14.64 -4.04
C ALA A 279 3.45 15.11 -4.55
N ASP A 280 3.72 16.41 -4.49
CA ASP A 280 5.04 16.99 -4.75
C ASP A 280 6.05 16.73 -3.61
N VAL A 281 5.59 16.41 -2.40
CA VAL A 281 6.43 16.18 -1.19
C VAL A 281 6.50 14.70 -0.86
N ILE A 282 5.37 14.01 -0.92
CA ILE A 282 5.24 12.60 -0.57
C ILE A 282 5.81 11.74 -1.70
N SER A 283 6.57 10.71 -1.34
CA SER A 283 7.20 9.81 -2.31
C SER A 283 6.38 8.55 -2.55
N PHE A 284 5.84 7.97 -1.47
CA PHE A 284 5.00 6.76 -1.47
C PHE A 284 4.38 6.55 -0.09
N GLY A 285 3.36 5.70 -0.01
CA GLY A 285 2.74 5.22 1.23
C GLY A 285 2.92 3.72 1.44
N LEU A 286 3.05 3.29 2.70
CA LEU A 286 3.21 1.90 3.12
C LEU A 286 2.14 1.53 4.16
N PHE A 287 1.40 0.46 3.92
CA PHE A 287 0.26 0.02 4.72
C PHE A 287 0.24 -1.49 4.96
N GLY A 288 -0.61 -1.95 5.88
CA GLY A 288 -0.84 -3.36 6.25
C GLY A 288 -2.34 -3.68 6.34
N HIS A 289 -2.78 -4.28 7.45
CA HIS A 289 -4.18 -4.51 7.87
C HIS A 289 -4.98 -5.53 7.05
N GLN A 290 -4.85 -5.52 5.72
CA GLN A 290 -5.64 -6.40 4.85
C GLN A 290 -5.11 -7.83 4.77
N HIS A 291 -3.89 -8.07 5.29
CA HIS A 291 -3.16 -9.34 5.25
C HIS A 291 -2.79 -9.84 3.84
N VAL A 292 -3.30 -9.21 2.78
CA VAL A 292 -3.06 -9.57 1.37
C VAL A 292 -2.15 -8.61 0.64
N ASP A 293 -1.59 -9.09 -0.47
CA ASP A 293 -0.69 -8.31 -1.31
C ASP A 293 -1.48 -7.40 -2.27
N SER A 294 -1.32 -6.10 -2.09
CA SER A 294 -1.98 -5.14 -2.98
C SER A 294 -1.24 -3.80 -3.12
N PHE A 295 -1.76 -2.95 -4.01
CA PHE A 295 -1.31 -1.59 -4.21
C PHE A 295 -2.48 -0.68 -4.66
N ARG A 296 -2.30 0.63 -4.49
CA ARG A 296 -3.19 1.66 -5.04
C ARG A 296 -2.37 2.79 -5.66
N VAL A 297 -3.03 3.57 -6.51
CA VAL A 297 -2.46 4.80 -7.07
C VAL A 297 -3.40 5.96 -6.74
N VAL A 298 -2.86 7.01 -6.14
CA VAL A 298 -3.59 8.27 -5.98
C VAL A 298 -3.54 9.00 -7.31
N PHE A 299 -4.69 9.45 -7.80
CA PHE A 299 -4.81 10.21 -9.05
C PHE A 299 -5.19 11.66 -8.78
N SER A 300 -4.73 12.57 -9.64
CA SER A 300 -5.21 13.95 -9.66
C SER A 300 -6.67 14.00 -10.11
N LYS A 301 -7.32 15.15 -9.90
CA LYS A 301 -8.68 15.40 -10.44
C LYS A 301 -8.74 15.32 -11.98
N THR A 302 -7.61 15.48 -12.67
CA THR A 302 -7.49 15.36 -14.12
C THR A 302 -7.11 13.94 -14.58
N GLY A 303 -6.91 13.00 -13.66
CA GLY A 303 -6.59 11.60 -13.95
C GLY A 303 -5.09 11.29 -14.07
N ASP A 304 -4.21 12.21 -13.66
CA ASP A 304 -2.77 11.96 -13.67
C ASP A 304 -2.37 11.10 -12.45
N PRO A 305 -1.58 10.02 -12.61
CA PRO A 305 -1.15 9.22 -11.48
C PRO A 305 -0.08 9.98 -10.68
N LEU A 306 -0.33 10.16 -9.37
CA LEU A 306 0.46 11.02 -8.50
C LEU A 306 1.34 10.26 -7.51
N LEU A 307 0.78 9.29 -6.78
CA LEU A 307 1.48 8.60 -5.68
C LEU A 307 1.19 7.10 -5.68
N PRO A 308 2.20 6.24 -5.46
CA PRO A 308 1.99 4.82 -5.25
C PRO A 308 1.79 4.53 -3.76
N LEU A 309 0.80 3.69 -3.44
CA LEU A 309 0.50 3.19 -2.10
C LEU A 309 0.68 1.67 -2.14
N PHE A 310 1.45 1.10 -1.21
CA PHE A 310 1.73 -0.33 -1.17
C PHE A 310 1.11 -0.96 0.08
N TYR A 311 0.31 -2.01 -0.12
CA TYR A 311 -0.37 -2.74 0.93
C TYR A 311 0.38 -4.06 1.09
N SER A 312 1.01 -4.24 2.26
CA SER A 312 1.86 -5.40 2.53
C SER A 312 1.01 -6.52 3.11
N PRO A 313 1.22 -7.76 2.67
CA PRO A 313 0.62 -8.92 3.30
C PRO A 313 1.18 -9.19 4.69
N SER A 314 0.44 -9.98 5.47
CA SER A 314 0.74 -10.30 6.86
C SER A 314 1.84 -11.35 7.04
N VAL A 315 2.43 -11.35 8.24
CA VAL A 315 3.18 -12.49 8.75
C VAL A 315 2.24 -13.57 9.29
N SER A 316 1.11 -13.20 9.91
CA SER A 316 0.10 -14.17 10.35
C SER A 316 -0.43 -15.00 9.17
N PRO A 317 -0.57 -16.34 9.30
CA PRO A 317 -1.15 -17.22 8.28
C PRO A 317 -2.68 -17.30 8.34
N MET A 318 -3.30 -16.54 9.26
CA MET A 318 -4.72 -16.63 9.59
C MET A 318 -5.62 -16.66 8.35
N TYR A 319 -6.54 -17.61 8.32
CA TYR A 319 -7.57 -17.76 7.33
C TYR A 319 -8.58 -16.62 7.48
N LEU A 320 -8.86 -15.94 6.37
CA LEU A 320 -9.91 -14.93 6.32
C LEU A 320 -11.10 -15.51 5.58
N ASN A 321 -12.23 -15.59 6.27
CA ASN A 321 -13.51 -16.05 5.72
C ASN A 321 -13.79 -15.35 4.36
N ALA A 322 -14.26 -16.11 3.36
CA ALA A 322 -14.46 -15.74 1.95
C ALA A 322 -13.28 -15.15 1.16
N LEU A 323 -12.11 -15.05 1.76
CA LEU A 323 -10.87 -14.77 1.06
C LEU A 323 -10.08 -16.06 0.85
N GLY A 324 -9.85 -16.80 1.93
CA GLY A 324 -9.04 -18.03 1.94
C GLY A 324 -7.83 -17.91 2.86
N SER A 325 -7.06 -18.99 2.92
CA SER A 325 -5.75 -18.99 3.56
C SER A 325 -4.73 -18.26 2.71
N PHE A 326 -3.69 -17.72 3.33
CA PHE A 326 -2.54 -17.18 2.62
C PHE A 326 -1.26 -17.56 3.34
N ASN A 327 -0.16 -17.58 2.59
CA ASN A 327 1.14 -17.86 3.20
C ASN A 327 1.68 -16.63 3.96
N PRO A 328 2.33 -16.83 5.12
CA PRO A 328 3.11 -15.80 5.81
C PRO A 328 4.14 -15.13 4.90
N ARG A 329 4.23 -13.80 4.98
CA ARG A 329 4.98 -12.99 4.03
C ARG A 329 5.76 -11.83 4.67
N ILE A 330 6.92 -11.51 4.12
CA ILE A 330 7.73 -10.32 4.44
C ILE A 330 8.23 -9.66 3.16
N ARG A 331 8.34 -8.32 3.15
CA ARG A 331 8.63 -7.57 1.92
C ARG A 331 9.92 -6.77 2.00
N PHE A 332 10.75 -6.89 0.96
CA PHE A 332 12.00 -6.14 0.80
C PHE A 332 11.88 -5.13 -0.33
N TYR A 333 12.18 -3.86 -0.06
CA TYR A 333 12.06 -2.78 -1.03
C TYR A 333 13.42 -2.25 -1.47
N ASN A 334 13.50 -1.93 -2.76
CA ASN A 334 14.59 -1.16 -3.36
C ASN A 334 14.07 0.22 -3.74
N TYR A 335 14.74 1.27 -3.31
CA TYR A 335 14.33 2.65 -3.63
C TYR A 335 15.50 3.52 -4.06
N THR A 336 15.23 4.55 -4.84
CA THR A 336 16.27 5.51 -5.22
C THR A 336 16.50 6.54 -4.13
N PHE A 337 17.76 6.89 -3.88
CA PHE A 337 18.12 8.12 -3.19
C PHE A 337 19.20 8.86 -3.96
N GLY A 338 19.39 10.15 -3.66
CA GLY A 338 20.29 11.03 -4.43
C GLY A 338 19.64 11.71 -5.63
N SER A 339 18.53 11.18 -6.18
CA SER A 339 17.61 11.89 -7.09
C SER A 339 16.84 13.02 -6.38
N ALA A 340 16.09 13.83 -7.14
CA ALA A 340 15.24 14.88 -6.57
C ALA A 340 14.09 14.32 -5.71
N THR A 341 13.56 13.15 -6.08
CA THR A 341 12.49 12.45 -5.34
C THR A 341 12.86 10.98 -5.18
N PRO A 342 12.86 10.43 -3.96
CA PRO A 342 12.91 9.00 -3.73
C PRO A 342 11.73 8.30 -4.42
N ARG A 343 11.98 7.16 -5.05
CA ARG A 343 10.92 6.33 -5.66
C ARG A 343 11.23 4.88 -5.43
N ILE A 344 10.20 4.06 -5.27
CA ILE A 344 10.38 2.62 -5.24
C ILE A 344 10.77 2.15 -6.64
N LEU A 345 11.92 1.50 -6.72
CA LEU A 345 12.36 0.81 -7.93
C LEU A 345 11.63 -0.51 -8.03
N ASP A 346 11.67 -1.33 -6.99
CA ASP A 346 11.10 -2.67 -6.97
C ASP A 346 10.80 -3.10 -5.53
N TYR A 347 9.99 -4.14 -5.38
CA TYR A 347 9.96 -4.93 -4.16
C TYR A 347 10.05 -6.42 -4.46
N GLN A 348 10.59 -7.15 -3.50
CA GLN A 348 10.67 -8.61 -3.50
C GLN A 348 9.79 -9.11 -2.37
N GLN A 349 8.82 -9.93 -2.71
CA GLN A 349 7.96 -10.59 -1.76
C GLN A 349 8.61 -11.92 -1.37
N PHE A 350 8.83 -12.14 -0.08
CA PHE A 350 9.27 -13.41 0.45
C PHE A 350 8.13 -14.05 1.22
N TYR A 351 8.06 -15.36 1.17
CA TYR A 351 7.03 -16.14 1.84
C TYR A 351 7.58 -17.43 2.41
N VAL A 352 6.85 -18.04 3.33
CA VAL A 352 7.05 -19.42 3.77
C VAL A 352 5.77 -20.22 3.56
N ASN A 353 5.90 -21.41 2.98
CA ASN A 353 4.79 -22.36 2.90
C ASN A 353 4.75 -23.18 4.19
N ILE A 354 3.80 -22.88 5.08
CA ILE A 354 3.67 -23.50 6.40
C ILE A 354 3.25 -24.98 6.29
N SER A 355 2.61 -25.38 5.20
CA SER A 355 2.19 -26.76 4.95
C SER A 355 3.28 -27.64 4.34
N ALA A 356 4.49 -27.11 4.11
CA ALA A 356 5.61 -27.89 3.60
C ALA A 356 6.27 -28.72 4.71
N ASP A 357 6.80 -29.90 4.40
CA ASP A 357 7.51 -30.74 5.38
C ASP A 357 8.70 -30.03 6.05
N GLN A 358 9.35 -29.11 5.32
CA GLN A 358 10.45 -28.27 5.81
C GLN A 358 10.21 -26.81 5.37
N PRO A 359 9.41 -26.05 6.13
CA PRO A 359 9.10 -24.67 5.81
C PRO A 359 10.38 -23.82 5.79
N SER A 360 10.56 -23.06 4.72
CA SER A 360 11.68 -22.13 4.59
C SER A 360 11.26 -20.88 3.83
N TRP A 361 11.78 -19.74 4.27
CA TRP A 361 11.56 -18.45 3.63
C TRP A 361 12.26 -18.40 2.27
N ARG A 362 11.48 -18.12 1.22
CA ARG A 362 11.96 -18.05 -0.16
C ARG A 362 11.33 -16.89 -0.91
N LEU A 363 11.99 -16.47 -1.99
CA LEU A 363 11.43 -15.47 -2.89
C LEU A 363 10.15 -16.03 -3.51
N GLU A 364 9.06 -15.30 -3.34
CA GLU A 364 7.81 -15.53 -4.06
C GLU A 364 7.92 -14.92 -5.46
N TYR A 365 8.05 -13.60 -5.52
CA TYR A 365 8.23 -12.86 -6.76
C TYR A 365 8.94 -11.52 -6.54
N ALA A 366 9.48 -10.97 -7.62
CA ALA A 366 9.93 -9.57 -7.70
C ALA A 366 8.94 -8.81 -8.59
N ALA A 367 8.37 -7.71 -8.09
CA ALA A 367 7.24 -7.03 -8.71
C ALA A 367 7.52 -6.58 -10.15
N ARG A 368 8.68 -5.98 -10.40
CA ARG A 368 9.08 -5.57 -11.76
C ARG A 368 9.18 -6.75 -12.72
N GLN A 369 9.73 -7.87 -12.27
CA GLN A 369 9.90 -9.04 -13.12
C GLN A 369 8.55 -9.70 -13.41
N ALA A 370 7.73 -9.91 -12.37
CA ALA A 370 6.41 -10.54 -12.48
C ALA A 370 5.48 -9.77 -13.42
N TYR A 371 5.48 -8.44 -13.31
CA TYR A 371 4.55 -7.59 -14.07
C TYR A 371 5.19 -6.89 -15.27
N GLY A 372 6.47 -7.13 -15.55
CA GLY A 372 7.19 -6.51 -16.67
C GLY A 372 7.31 -4.98 -16.56
N LEU A 373 7.61 -4.46 -15.36
CA LEU A 373 7.65 -3.02 -15.07
C LEU A 373 9.08 -2.47 -15.05
N ALA A 374 9.22 -1.21 -15.49
CA ALA A 374 10.50 -0.49 -15.43
C ALA A 374 10.87 -0.06 -14.01
N ASP A 375 9.87 0.34 -13.22
CA ASP A 375 9.94 0.68 -11.80
C ASP A 375 8.53 0.61 -11.19
N LEU A 376 8.36 0.98 -9.92
CA LEU A 376 7.06 1.09 -9.25
C LEU A 376 6.64 2.56 -9.06
N SER A 377 6.93 3.41 -10.05
CA SER A 377 6.40 4.78 -10.11
C SER A 377 4.87 4.79 -10.26
N PRO A 378 4.19 5.90 -9.92
CA PRO A 378 2.76 6.06 -10.17
C PRO A 378 2.36 5.73 -11.60
N GLN A 379 3.18 6.15 -12.59
CA GLN A 379 2.91 5.92 -14.01
C GLN A 379 3.01 4.43 -14.36
N SER A 380 4.03 3.72 -13.87
CA SER A 380 4.20 2.28 -14.08
C SER A 380 3.05 1.49 -13.45
N LEU A 381 2.64 1.84 -12.23
CA LEU A 381 1.53 1.18 -11.53
C LEU A 381 0.16 1.50 -12.13
N ALA A 382 -0.07 2.73 -12.62
CA ALA A 382 -1.28 3.04 -13.38
C ALA A 382 -1.34 2.26 -14.71
N GLY A 383 -0.18 2.07 -15.37
CA GLY A 383 -0.06 1.20 -16.53
C GLY A 383 -0.37 -0.27 -16.19
N LEU A 384 0.06 -0.76 -15.02
CA LEU A 384 -0.32 -2.08 -14.52
C LEU A 384 -1.83 -2.17 -14.29
N LEU A 385 -2.46 -1.20 -13.61
CA LEU A 385 -3.92 -1.16 -13.39
C LEU A 385 -4.74 -1.18 -14.69
N ALA A 386 -4.21 -0.57 -15.76
CA ALA A 386 -4.82 -0.66 -17.08
C ALA A 386 -4.70 -2.08 -17.64
N ARG A 387 -3.50 -2.68 -17.58
CA ARG A 387 -3.24 -4.05 -18.06
C ARG A 387 -4.02 -5.12 -17.30
N LEU A 388 -4.22 -4.97 -15.99
CA LEU A 388 -5.09 -5.88 -15.23
C LEU A 388 -6.51 -5.92 -15.80
N GLY A 389 -6.97 -4.87 -16.50
CA GLY A 389 -8.27 -4.83 -17.18
C GLY A 389 -8.40 -5.72 -18.41
N ASP A 390 -7.30 -5.96 -19.13
CA ASP A 390 -7.34 -6.46 -20.51
C ASP A 390 -6.35 -7.62 -20.77
N ASP A 391 -5.42 -7.91 -19.85
CA ASP A 391 -4.40 -8.96 -19.96
C ASP A 391 -4.66 -10.05 -18.91
N ALA A 392 -5.27 -11.16 -19.35
CA ALA A 392 -5.67 -12.26 -18.48
C ALA A 392 -4.49 -12.91 -17.75
N ALA A 393 -3.30 -12.96 -18.37
CA ALA A 393 -2.13 -13.58 -17.76
C ALA A 393 -1.61 -12.73 -16.59
N ILE A 394 -1.57 -11.40 -16.78
CA ILE A 394 -1.15 -10.47 -15.73
C ILE A 394 -2.21 -10.38 -14.62
N TRP A 395 -3.49 -10.34 -14.99
CA TRP A 395 -4.60 -10.40 -14.04
C TRP A 395 -4.53 -11.65 -13.16
N CYS A 396 -4.44 -12.84 -13.74
CA CYS A 396 -4.38 -14.06 -12.95
C CYS A 396 -3.06 -14.23 -12.19
N SER A 397 -1.96 -13.64 -12.67
CA SER A 397 -0.73 -13.56 -11.87
C SER A 397 -0.92 -12.66 -10.64
N TYR A 398 -1.57 -11.52 -10.79
CA TYR A 398 -1.86 -10.62 -9.68
C TYR A 398 -2.80 -11.27 -8.66
N TRP A 399 -3.90 -11.87 -9.13
CA TRP A 399 -4.81 -12.68 -8.32
C TRP A 399 -4.03 -13.72 -7.51
N ASN A 400 -3.17 -14.52 -8.14
CA ASN A 400 -2.38 -15.52 -7.44
C ASN A 400 -1.43 -14.93 -6.36
N HIS A 401 -0.80 -13.78 -6.63
CA HIS A 401 0.09 -13.13 -5.66
C HIS A 401 -0.65 -12.53 -4.45
N GLU A 402 -1.92 -12.15 -4.61
CA GLU A 402 -2.74 -11.58 -3.53
C GLU A 402 -2.72 -12.45 -2.27
N LEU A 403 -2.81 -13.78 -2.41
CA LEU A 403 -2.79 -14.76 -1.32
C LEU A 403 -1.49 -15.56 -1.21
N GLY A 404 -0.41 -15.15 -1.87
CA GLY A 404 0.87 -15.83 -1.77
C GLY A 404 0.87 -17.21 -2.46
N GLY A 405 0.09 -17.36 -3.53
CA GLY A 405 -0.08 -18.59 -4.29
C GLY A 405 -1.11 -19.59 -3.74
N GLN A 406 -1.85 -19.21 -2.68
CA GLN A 406 -2.98 -20.00 -2.19
C GLN A 406 -4.25 -19.75 -3.02
N PRO A 407 -5.15 -20.73 -3.11
CA PRO A 407 -6.43 -20.54 -3.78
C PRO A 407 -7.35 -19.61 -2.99
N HIS A 408 -8.12 -18.79 -3.70
CA HIS A 408 -9.21 -18.02 -3.11
C HIS A 408 -10.44 -18.90 -2.91
N ASP A 409 -11.14 -18.71 -1.79
CA ASP A 409 -12.39 -19.42 -1.53
C ASP A 409 -13.51 -19.04 -2.49
N SER A 410 -13.46 -17.81 -2.99
CA SER A 410 -14.39 -17.35 -4.03
C SER A 410 -14.20 -18.12 -5.36
N GLY A 411 -13.16 -18.94 -5.49
CA GLY A 411 -12.91 -19.81 -6.64
C GLY A 411 -11.73 -19.35 -7.49
N PRO A 412 -11.64 -19.83 -8.75
CA PRO A 412 -10.50 -19.51 -9.61
C PRO A 412 -10.46 -18.03 -9.99
N CYS A 413 -9.29 -17.60 -10.49
CA CYS A 413 -9.09 -16.28 -11.08
C CYS A 413 -10.30 -15.87 -11.94
N PRO A 414 -10.98 -14.76 -11.61
CA PRO A 414 -12.15 -14.30 -12.36
C PRO A 414 -11.84 -14.07 -13.84
N GLU A 415 -12.76 -14.45 -14.71
CA GLU A 415 -12.64 -14.15 -16.14
C GLU A 415 -12.61 -12.63 -16.38
N LEU A 416 -11.86 -12.19 -17.40
CA LEU A 416 -11.85 -10.79 -17.81
C LEU A 416 -13.27 -10.31 -18.11
N HIS A 417 -13.53 -9.05 -17.77
CA HIS A 417 -14.85 -8.40 -17.86
C HIS A 417 -16.02 -9.08 -17.12
N SER A 418 -15.79 -10.14 -16.34
CA SER A 418 -16.81 -10.68 -15.43
C SER A 418 -17.19 -9.66 -14.35
N LYS A 419 -18.36 -9.83 -13.72
CA LYS A 419 -18.81 -8.99 -12.59
C LYS A 419 -17.76 -8.96 -11.47
N ARG A 420 -17.16 -10.11 -11.13
CA ARG A 420 -16.13 -10.23 -10.09
C ARG A 420 -14.85 -9.48 -10.46
N HIS A 421 -14.36 -9.67 -11.69
CA HIS A 421 -13.20 -8.93 -12.19
C HIS A 421 -13.44 -7.42 -12.22
N CYS A 422 -14.61 -6.98 -12.70
CA CYS A 422 -15.00 -5.57 -12.72
C CYS A 422 -15.01 -4.96 -11.32
N ARG A 423 -15.64 -5.63 -10.35
CA ARG A 423 -15.71 -5.18 -8.96
C ARG A 423 -14.33 -5.05 -8.32
N HIS A 424 -13.47 -6.05 -8.53
CA HIS A 424 -12.10 -6.04 -8.03
C HIS A 424 -11.31 -4.83 -8.58
N LEU A 425 -11.39 -4.58 -9.90
CA LEU A 425 -10.73 -3.43 -10.52
C LEU A 425 -11.30 -2.08 -10.09
N CYS A 426 -12.62 -1.97 -9.89
CA CYS A 426 -13.22 -0.75 -9.34
C CYS A 426 -12.58 -0.39 -8.00
N THR A 427 -12.43 -1.37 -7.11
CA THR A 427 -11.82 -1.18 -5.78
C THR A 427 -10.36 -0.76 -5.86
N MET A 428 -9.59 -1.31 -6.81
CA MET A 428 -8.20 -0.90 -7.01
C MET A 428 -8.07 0.52 -7.58
N ARG A 429 -9.03 0.94 -8.42
CA ARG A 429 -9.00 2.22 -9.15
C ARG A 429 -9.55 3.39 -8.33
N HIS A 430 -10.47 3.12 -7.40
CA HIS A 430 -11.25 4.15 -6.73
C HIS A 430 -11.07 4.07 -5.21
N LEU A 431 -10.20 4.96 -4.69
CA LEU A 431 -10.02 5.13 -3.25
C LEU A 431 -11.20 5.85 -2.60
N SER A 432 -11.85 6.77 -3.33
CA SER A 432 -13.07 7.46 -2.87
C SER A 432 -14.23 6.48 -2.85
N TYR A 433 -14.94 6.40 -1.73
CA TYR A 433 -16.03 5.45 -1.59
C TYR A 433 -17.22 5.77 -2.48
N SER A 434 -17.60 7.05 -2.58
CA SER A 434 -18.70 7.48 -3.47
C SER A 434 -18.43 7.15 -4.95
N VAL A 435 -17.17 7.31 -5.40
CA VAL A 435 -16.75 6.97 -6.76
C VAL A 435 -16.66 5.45 -6.94
N LEU A 436 -16.18 4.74 -5.92
CA LEU A 436 -16.16 3.28 -5.89
C LEU A 436 -17.58 2.71 -6.03
N ASP A 437 -18.54 3.22 -5.27
CA ASP A 437 -19.94 2.78 -5.32
C ASP A 437 -20.53 2.96 -6.71
N SER A 438 -20.33 4.15 -7.30
CA SER A 438 -20.72 4.42 -8.69
C SER A 438 -20.11 3.43 -9.68
N CYS A 439 -18.85 3.01 -9.48
CA CYS A 439 -18.19 2.01 -10.32
C CYS A 439 -18.77 0.60 -10.11
N LEU A 440 -19.03 0.20 -8.86
CA LEU A 440 -19.58 -1.11 -8.51
C LEU A 440 -21.02 -1.29 -9.02
N GLU A 441 -21.82 -0.22 -9.04
CA GLU A 441 -23.15 -0.21 -9.66
C GLU A 441 -23.08 -0.53 -11.16
N LEU A 442 -22.13 0.08 -11.88
CA LEU A 442 -21.92 -0.19 -13.30
C LEU A 442 -21.51 -1.65 -13.56
N CYS A 443 -20.73 -2.27 -12.67
CA CYS A 443 -20.40 -3.70 -12.77
C CYS A 443 -21.61 -4.63 -12.57
N SER A 444 -22.64 -4.16 -11.87
CA SER A 444 -23.83 -4.94 -11.53
C SER A 444 -24.90 -4.84 -12.62
N SER A 445 -24.85 -3.80 -13.45
CA SER A 445 -25.68 -3.72 -14.64
C SER A 445 -25.22 -4.77 -15.67
N LYS A 446 -26.16 -5.60 -16.18
CA LYS A 446 -25.91 -6.34 -17.44
C LYS A 446 -25.38 -5.33 -18.45
N PRO A 447 -24.45 -5.68 -19.35
CA PRO A 447 -24.06 -4.78 -20.41
C PRO A 447 -25.33 -4.46 -21.19
N HIS A 448 -25.96 -3.33 -20.87
CA HIS A 448 -26.77 -2.66 -21.84
C HIS A 448 -25.76 -2.38 -22.93
N VAL A 449 -25.89 -3.12 -24.01
CA VAL A 449 -25.65 -2.58 -25.33
C VAL A 449 -26.55 -1.34 -25.40
N VAL A 450 -26.11 -0.26 -24.76
CA VAL A 450 -26.42 1.07 -25.21
C VAL A 450 -25.65 1.12 -26.51
N MET A 451 -26.29 0.62 -27.56
CA MET A 451 -26.21 1.24 -28.85
C MET A 451 -26.51 2.71 -28.56
N ILE A 452 -25.46 3.48 -28.30
CA ILE A 452 -25.49 4.89 -28.56
C ILE A 452 -25.65 4.91 -30.08
N THR A 453 -26.89 4.81 -30.55
CA THR A 453 -27.31 5.48 -31.76
C THR A 453 -27.19 6.96 -31.44
N SER A 454 -25.94 7.43 -31.39
CA SER A 454 -25.67 8.78 -31.80
C SER A 454 -26.21 8.78 -33.22
N ALA A 455 -27.33 9.47 -33.39
CA ALA A 455 -27.71 9.97 -34.69
C ALA A 455 -26.51 10.80 -35.16
N ARG A 456 -25.58 10.12 -35.85
CA ARG A 456 -24.52 10.73 -36.59
C ARG A 456 -25.23 11.45 -37.71
N LYS A 457 -25.57 12.71 -37.45
CA LYS A 457 -25.73 13.69 -38.50
C LYS A 457 -24.43 13.61 -39.28
N THR A 458 -24.52 13.06 -40.48
CA THR A 458 -23.42 12.97 -41.43
C THR A 458 -23.05 14.39 -41.81
N ASP A 459 -22.14 15.00 -41.05
CA ASP A 459 -21.15 15.90 -41.64
C ASP A 459 -19.89 15.06 -41.85
N SER A 460 -19.78 14.56 -43.08
CA SER A 460 -18.50 14.23 -43.65
C SER A 460 -17.67 15.51 -43.69
N ASP A 461 -16.60 15.59 -42.88
CA ASP A 461 -15.39 16.35 -43.19
C ASP A 461 -14.32 16.05 -42.13
N SER A 462 -13.85 14.80 -42.10
CA SER A 462 -12.56 14.49 -41.48
C SER A 462 -11.47 14.90 -42.46
N TRP A 463 -10.92 16.10 -42.27
CA TRP A 463 -9.69 16.53 -42.93
C TRP A 463 -8.56 15.58 -42.52
N ASN A 464 -8.26 14.60 -43.37
CA ASN A 464 -7.00 13.86 -43.29
C ASN A 464 -5.88 14.89 -43.47
N ALA A 465 -5.22 15.29 -42.39
CA ALA A 465 -4.12 16.26 -42.42
C ALA A 465 -2.82 15.68 -43.02
N LEU A 466 -2.77 14.38 -43.30
CA LEU A 466 -1.62 13.69 -43.87
C LEU A 466 -1.10 14.30 -45.21
N PRO A 467 -1.95 14.67 -46.20
CA PRO A 467 -1.50 15.27 -47.45
C PRO A 467 -0.94 16.68 -47.25
N ILE A 468 -1.51 17.44 -46.29
CA ILE A 468 -1.08 18.81 -45.97
C ILE A 468 0.26 18.78 -45.25
N VAL A 469 0.43 17.88 -44.27
CA VAL A 469 1.70 17.68 -43.56
C VAL A 469 2.79 17.21 -44.52
N ALA A 470 2.47 16.29 -45.44
CA ALA A 470 3.40 15.85 -46.47
C ALA A 470 3.82 17.00 -47.41
N LEU A 471 2.87 17.86 -47.83
CA LEU A 471 3.16 19.03 -48.67
C LEU A 471 4.05 20.04 -47.97
N VAL A 472 3.83 20.29 -46.67
CA VAL A 472 4.66 21.19 -45.86
C VAL A 472 6.08 20.64 -45.70
N ILE A 473 6.23 19.34 -45.48
CA ILE A 473 7.56 18.70 -45.40
C ILE A 473 8.29 18.78 -46.74
N ILE A 474 7.60 18.50 -47.86
CA ILE A 474 8.19 18.58 -49.21
C ILE A 474 8.61 20.01 -49.55
N THR A 475 7.78 21.02 -49.24
CA THR A 475 8.12 22.43 -49.47
C THR A 475 9.30 22.86 -48.60
N PHE A 476 9.35 22.43 -47.33
CA PHE A 476 10.47 22.75 -46.44
C PHE A 476 11.79 22.13 -46.94
N LEU A 477 11.76 20.88 -47.41
CA LEU A 477 12.91 20.21 -48.00
C LEU A 477 13.37 20.89 -49.30
N ALA A 478 12.43 21.32 -50.16
CA ALA A 478 12.75 22.04 -51.39
C ALA A 478 13.41 23.41 -51.10
N ILE A 479 12.93 24.13 -50.09
CA ILE A 479 13.54 25.40 -49.64
C ILE A 479 14.94 25.13 -49.10
N LEU A 480 15.12 24.09 -48.28
CA LEU A 480 16.42 23.74 -47.71
C LEU A 480 17.45 23.42 -48.81
N VAL A 481 17.05 22.61 -49.82
CA VAL A 481 17.89 22.32 -50.99
C VAL A 481 18.19 23.58 -51.78
N GLY A 482 17.20 24.46 -51.98
CA GLY A 482 17.40 25.76 -52.63
C GLY A 482 18.42 26.65 -51.92
N VAL A 483 18.35 26.71 -50.59
CA VAL A 483 19.31 27.47 -49.75
C VAL A 483 20.72 26.87 -49.86
N VAL A 484 20.85 25.54 -49.82
CA VAL A 484 22.15 24.86 -49.99
C VAL A 484 22.73 25.11 -51.38
N LEU A 485 21.91 25.09 -52.43
CA LEU A 485 22.34 25.38 -53.80
C LEU A 485 22.75 26.86 -53.97
N LEU A 486 22.02 27.79 -53.35
CA LEU A 486 22.38 29.21 -53.35
C LEU A 486 23.67 29.48 -52.56
N ALA A 487 23.84 28.83 -51.40
CA ALA A 487 25.07 28.89 -50.62
C ALA A 487 26.27 28.34 -51.42
N ASN A 488 26.10 27.20 -52.09
CA ASN A 488 27.12 26.62 -52.96
C ASN A 488 27.42 27.50 -54.18
N ARG A 489 26.40 28.12 -54.77
CA ARG A 489 26.58 29.09 -55.87
C ARG A 489 27.39 30.30 -55.40
N GLU A 490 27.11 30.83 -54.21
CA GLU A 490 27.83 32.00 -53.68
C GLU A 490 29.25 31.66 -53.22
N LEU A 491 29.48 30.46 -52.69
CA LEU A 491 30.82 29.92 -52.43
C LEU A 491 31.62 29.72 -53.72
N CYS A 492 31.00 29.20 -54.79
CA CYS A 492 31.63 29.11 -56.12
C CYS A 492 31.92 30.50 -56.70
N ARG A 493 31.03 31.47 -56.49
CA ARG A 493 31.20 32.86 -56.94
C ARG A 493 32.34 33.57 -56.19
N LYS A 494 32.47 33.35 -54.88
CA LYS A 494 33.63 33.81 -54.08
C LYS A 494 34.93 33.14 -54.50
N LYS A 495 34.91 31.85 -54.88
CA LYS A 495 36.08 31.13 -55.40
C LYS A 495 36.50 31.65 -56.79
N ARG A 496 35.54 31.98 -57.66
CA ARG A 496 35.80 32.65 -58.96
C ARG A 496 36.36 34.07 -58.80
N ARG A 497 35.87 34.85 -57.82
CA ARG A 497 36.42 36.17 -57.49
C ARG A 497 37.84 36.12 -56.93
N ARG A 498 38.21 35.06 -56.18
CA ARG A 498 39.60 34.86 -55.73
C ARG A 498 40.54 34.42 -56.85
N LEU A 499 40.05 33.73 -57.88
CA LEU A 499 40.84 33.36 -59.07
C LEU A 499 40.97 34.50 -60.10
N ALA A 500 40.03 35.44 -60.14
CA ALA A 500 40.08 36.62 -61.01
C ALA A 500 40.98 37.76 -60.48
N VAL A 501 41.47 37.67 -59.24
CA VAL A 501 42.43 38.63 -58.65
C VAL A 501 43.89 38.21 -58.86
N SER A 502 44.13 37.04 -59.48
CA SER A 502 45.47 36.50 -59.76
C SER A 502 45.98 36.72 -61.21
N SER A 503 45.25 37.44 -62.06
CA SER A 503 45.73 37.86 -63.39
C SER A 503 45.61 39.38 -63.53
N GLY A 504 46.73 40.09 -63.48
CA GLY A 504 46.77 41.55 -63.46
C GLY A 504 46.50 42.24 -64.80
N SER A 505 46.19 43.53 -64.75
CA SER A 505 47.02 44.63 -65.29
C SER A 505 46.20 45.91 -65.55
N THR A 506 46.68 47.03 -64.98
CA THR A 506 46.69 48.43 -65.48
C THR A 506 45.39 49.14 -65.91
N TYR A 507 45.01 50.24 -65.23
CA TYR A 507 45.15 51.65 -65.69
C TYR A 507 44.41 52.67 -64.77
N LEU A 508 45.11 53.78 -64.49
CA LEU A 508 44.72 55.19 -64.24
C LEU A 508 43.52 55.61 -63.34
N ASP A 509 43.88 56.30 -62.25
CA ASP A 509 43.63 57.73 -61.89
C ASP A 509 42.23 58.31 -61.56
N HIS A 510 42.30 59.32 -60.68
CA HIS A 510 41.38 60.40 -60.30
C HIS A 510 40.45 60.29 -59.06
N HIS A 511 40.92 60.97 -58.01
CA HIS A 511 40.30 62.14 -57.34
C HIS A 511 38.97 62.07 -56.55
N LEU A 512 39.12 62.54 -55.29
CA LEU A 512 38.33 63.55 -54.56
C LEU A 512 37.03 63.20 -53.79
N VAL A 513 37.08 63.65 -52.52
CA VAL A 513 36.06 64.40 -51.74
C VAL A 513 35.29 63.66 -50.64
N THR A 514 35.60 64.16 -49.44
CA THR A 514 34.93 64.16 -48.12
C THR A 514 33.44 64.52 -48.13
N TYR A 515 32.67 64.07 -47.14
CA TYR A 515 32.02 64.96 -46.14
C TYR A 515 31.40 64.18 -44.96
N HIS A 516 31.66 64.70 -43.75
CA HIS A 516 30.97 64.45 -42.49
C HIS A 516 29.52 65.00 -42.51
N ARG A 517 28.58 64.38 -41.76
CA ARG A 517 27.97 64.99 -40.54
C ARG A 517 27.09 64.00 -39.75
N ARG A 518 26.75 64.46 -38.55
CA ARG A 518 26.44 63.80 -37.28
C ARG A 518 25.01 64.17 -36.82
N SER A 519 24.47 63.33 -35.92
CA SER A 519 23.54 63.60 -34.79
C SER A 519 22.11 64.11 -35.06
N VAL A 520 21.12 63.58 -34.32
CA VAL A 520 20.61 64.13 -33.03
C VAL A 520 19.51 63.21 -32.45
N ASP A 521 19.52 63.07 -31.12
CA ASP A 521 18.56 62.41 -30.21
C ASP A 521 17.18 63.11 -30.11
N ILE A 522 16.20 62.50 -29.41
CA ILE A 522 15.34 63.13 -28.37
C ILE A 522 14.46 62.06 -27.68
N ASP A 523 14.43 62.11 -26.34
CA ASP A 523 13.55 61.43 -25.36
C ASP A 523 12.12 62.04 -25.27
N LEU A 524 11.16 61.34 -24.63
CA LEU A 524 10.37 61.82 -23.46
C LEU A 524 9.17 60.93 -23.03
N GLU A 525 9.24 60.50 -21.75
CA GLU A 525 8.25 60.36 -20.63
C GLU A 525 6.70 60.25 -20.75
N LYS A 526 6.16 59.33 -19.89
CA LYS A 526 5.14 59.47 -18.79
C LYS A 526 3.63 59.08 -18.90
N GLN A 527 3.18 58.42 -17.80
CA GLN A 527 1.95 58.55 -16.96
C GLN A 527 0.84 57.44 -16.92
N ASP A 528 0.84 56.69 -15.79
CA ASP A 528 -0.12 56.58 -14.64
C ASP A 528 -1.61 56.11 -14.68
N ALA A 529 -1.99 55.45 -13.55
CA ALA A 529 -3.27 55.40 -12.80
C ALA A 529 -4.37 54.28 -12.92
N SER A 530 -4.49 53.51 -11.81
CA SER A 530 -5.66 53.23 -10.92
C SER A 530 -6.84 52.26 -11.21
N LEU A 531 -7.02 51.32 -10.24
CA LEU A 531 -8.21 50.88 -9.44
C LEU A 531 -9.55 50.44 -10.08
N GLN A 532 -10.05 49.24 -9.69
CA GLN A 532 -11.38 49.07 -9.05
C GLN A 532 -11.63 47.67 -8.43
N ASN A 533 -12.31 47.68 -7.28
CA ASN A 533 -12.85 46.57 -6.47
C ASN A 533 -14.14 45.98 -7.06
N VAL A 534 -14.43 44.70 -6.78
CA VAL A 534 -15.81 44.19 -6.54
C VAL A 534 -15.77 43.07 -5.49
N SER A 535 -16.52 43.26 -4.40
CA SER A 535 -16.88 42.27 -3.38
C SER A 535 -18.17 41.54 -3.77
N PHE A 536 -18.34 40.29 -3.33
CA PHE A 536 -19.65 39.63 -3.30
C PHE A 536 -19.83 38.91 -1.96
N ASP A 537 -20.89 39.30 -1.24
CA ASP A 537 -21.43 38.62 -0.06
C ASP A 537 -22.09 37.30 -0.47
N GLN A 538 -22.00 36.27 0.38
CA GLN A 538 -23.03 35.24 0.40
C GLN A 538 -23.33 34.76 1.82
N GLN A 539 -24.62 34.89 2.15
CA GLN A 539 -25.30 34.51 3.37
C GLN A 539 -25.34 33.01 3.64
N GLN A 540 -25.30 32.74 4.93
CA GLN A 540 -25.62 31.56 5.71
C GLN A 540 -27.05 31.04 5.47
N LEU A 541 -27.21 29.71 5.39
CA LEU A 541 -28.46 29.00 5.65
C LEU A 541 -28.15 27.60 6.20
N SER A 542 -28.59 27.39 7.44
CA SER A 542 -28.59 26.16 8.23
C SER A 542 -29.74 25.23 7.85
N ALA A 543 -29.53 23.93 7.90
CA ALA A 543 -30.60 22.94 8.04
C ALA A 543 -30.10 21.79 8.92
N GLU A 544 -30.80 21.59 10.03
CA GLU A 544 -30.70 20.48 10.98
C GLU A 544 -31.37 19.24 10.38
N ALA A 545 -30.81 18.06 10.66
CA ALA A 545 -31.52 16.79 10.57
C ALA A 545 -31.01 15.87 11.68
N GLU A 546 -31.86 15.66 12.68
CA GLU A 546 -31.74 14.62 13.70
C GLU A 546 -32.06 13.26 13.06
N GLY A 547 -31.28 12.23 13.39
CA GLY A 547 -31.53 10.84 13.03
C GLY A 547 -30.92 9.94 14.09
N GLU A 548 -31.79 9.23 14.80
CA GLU A 548 -31.51 8.29 15.88
C GLU A 548 -30.67 7.10 15.39
N ALA A 549 -29.71 6.66 16.19
CA ALA A 549 -28.90 5.47 15.96
C ALA A 549 -29.54 4.27 16.66
N GLU A 550 -29.84 3.22 15.91
CA GLU A 550 -30.09 1.87 16.44
C GLU A 550 -28.77 1.09 16.43
N GLU A 551 -28.44 0.46 17.56
CA GLU A 551 -27.32 -0.45 17.74
C GLU A 551 -27.67 -1.83 17.16
N GLU A 552 -26.84 -2.36 16.25
CA GLU A 552 -26.85 -3.78 15.88
C GLU A 552 -25.44 -4.38 16.08
N GLU A 553 -25.38 -5.39 16.95
CA GLU A 553 -24.29 -6.36 17.06
C GLU A 553 -24.34 -7.29 15.84
N GLU A 554 -23.28 -7.40 15.05
CA GLU A 554 -23.10 -8.55 14.16
C GLU A 554 -21.63 -8.99 14.07
N GLU A 555 -21.40 -10.21 14.55
CA GLU A 555 -20.26 -11.05 14.22
C GLU A 555 -20.37 -11.59 12.79
N GLU A 556 -19.22 -11.64 12.13
CA GLU A 556 -18.82 -12.50 11.00
C GLU A 556 -19.89 -13.27 10.21
N ALA A 557 -20.19 -12.80 9.01
CA ALA A 557 -20.62 -13.66 7.91
C ALA A 557 -20.18 -13.05 6.57
N TYR A 558 -19.33 -13.78 5.83
CA TYR A 558 -19.02 -13.43 4.45
C TYR A 558 -20.00 -14.16 3.53
N ASP A 559 -20.92 -13.42 2.91
CA ASP A 559 -21.84 -14.02 1.94
C ASP A 559 -21.16 -14.33 0.61
N ALA A 560 -21.30 -15.59 0.21
CA ALA A 560 -21.15 -16.06 -1.15
C ALA A 560 -22.56 -16.29 -1.74
N ASP A 561 -22.95 -15.47 -2.71
CA ASP A 561 -24.08 -15.74 -3.62
C ASP A 561 -23.74 -15.03 -4.97
N GLU A 562 -23.97 -15.57 -6.17
CA GLU A 562 -24.98 -16.53 -6.62
C GLU A 562 -24.36 -17.55 -7.59
N SER A 563 -24.67 -18.84 -7.43
CA SER A 563 -24.58 -19.84 -8.50
C SER A 563 -25.99 -20.18 -8.97
N GLU A 564 -26.38 -19.71 -10.15
CA GLU A 564 -27.58 -20.19 -10.85
C GLU A 564 -27.24 -21.52 -11.56
N GLU A 565 -27.78 -22.64 -11.07
CA GLU A 565 -27.96 -23.87 -11.86
C GLU A 565 -29.46 -24.09 -12.09
N GLU A 566 -29.84 -24.16 -13.37
CA GLU A 566 -31.18 -24.51 -13.84
C GLU A 566 -31.49 -25.99 -13.57
N ALA A 567 -32.66 -26.29 -12.99
CA ALA A 567 -33.29 -27.61 -13.11
C ALA A 567 -34.82 -27.52 -13.10
N GLU A 568 -35.43 -28.24 -14.05
CA GLU A 568 -36.84 -28.24 -14.44
C GLU A 568 -37.81 -28.85 -13.41
N VAL A 569 -38.96 -28.16 -13.27
CA VAL A 569 -40.36 -28.58 -13.03
C VAL A 569 -40.67 -30.07 -12.72
N LEU A 570 -41.35 -30.31 -11.58
CA LEU A 570 -42.55 -31.17 -11.52
C LEU A 570 -43.41 -30.89 -10.27
N GLU A 571 -44.71 -30.69 -10.51
CA GLU A 571 -45.81 -30.39 -9.56
C GLU A 571 -46.21 -31.60 -8.69
N ASP A 572 -46.60 -31.38 -7.43
CA ASP A 572 -47.99 -31.60 -6.95
C ASP A 572 -48.17 -31.30 -5.43
N LEU A 573 -49.26 -30.61 -5.10
CA LEU A 573 -49.82 -30.22 -3.78
C LEU A 573 -50.77 -31.35 -3.24
N PRO A 574 -51.57 -31.22 -2.12
CA PRO A 574 -51.81 -30.09 -1.20
C PRO A 574 -51.95 -30.35 0.34
N ALA A 575 -51.83 -29.23 1.08
CA ALA A 575 -52.65 -28.67 2.19
C ALA A 575 -52.95 -29.41 3.52
N SER A 576 -52.75 -28.72 4.67
CA SER A 576 -53.87 -28.07 5.42
C SER A 576 -53.46 -27.33 6.72
N SER A 577 -54.03 -26.13 6.88
CA SER A 577 -54.61 -25.48 8.09
C SER A 577 -53.76 -24.97 9.29
N THR A 578 -53.80 -23.64 9.45
CA THR A 578 -53.76 -22.77 10.66
C THR A 578 -55.08 -22.89 11.48
N PRO A 579 -55.24 -22.42 12.77
CA PRO A 579 -55.10 -21.01 13.19
C PRO A 579 -54.77 -20.63 14.67
N SER A 580 -54.14 -19.44 14.80
CA SER A 580 -54.32 -18.29 15.73
C SER A 580 -54.70 -18.38 17.25
N SER A 581 -53.92 -17.59 18.02
CA SER A 581 -54.31 -16.58 19.05
C SER A 581 -54.52 -16.95 20.54
N ARG A 582 -53.79 -16.30 21.46
CA ARG A 582 -54.24 -15.20 22.37
C ARG A 582 -53.40 -15.06 23.66
N PHE A 583 -53.17 -13.78 24.00
CA PHE A 583 -52.73 -13.22 25.29
C PHE A 583 -53.61 -13.60 26.50
N SER A 584 -53.01 -13.66 27.70
CA SER A 584 -53.61 -13.08 28.92
C SER A 584 -52.61 -12.90 30.08
N ARG A 585 -52.67 -11.72 30.71
CA ARG A 585 -52.01 -11.33 31.98
C ARG A 585 -52.80 -11.86 33.18
N PHE A 586 -52.14 -12.09 34.33
CA PHE A 586 -52.76 -11.95 35.66
C PHE A 586 -51.76 -11.54 36.75
N SER A 587 -52.32 -10.88 37.77
CA SER A 587 -51.76 -9.93 38.73
C SER A 587 -51.26 -10.49 40.09
N LEU A 588 -50.28 -9.79 40.65
CA LEU A 588 -50.09 -9.24 42.04
C LEU A 588 -50.53 -10.01 43.32
N ARG A 589 -49.60 -10.04 44.31
CA ARG A 589 -49.78 -9.69 45.76
C ARG A 589 -48.41 -9.74 46.48
N ILE A 590 -47.81 -8.62 46.90
CA ILE A 590 -47.87 -7.85 48.17
C ILE A 590 -47.34 -8.57 49.44
N GLY A 591 -46.35 -7.92 50.07
CA GLY A 591 -46.02 -7.93 51.52
C GLY A 591 -44.59 -8.40 51.80
N GLY A 592 -43.70 -7.72 52.52
CA GLY A 592 -43.72 -6.47 53.26
C GLY A 592 -42.42 -6.37 54.09
N VAL A 593 -41.79 -5.20 54.05
CA VAL A 593 -40.95 -4.48 55.06
C VAL A 593 -40.16 -5.27 56.12
N GLY A 594 -38.86 -4.95 56.28
CA GLY A 594 -38.24 -4.96 57.61
C GLY A 594 -36.71 -5.10 57.70
N THR A 595 -35.99 -4.01 57.41
CA THR A 595 -34.92 -3.41 58.24
C THR A 595 -33.81 -4.27 58.88
N GLY A 596 -32.55 -3.87 58.61
CA GLY A 596 -31.59 -3.58 59.67
C GLY A 596 -30.31 -4.43 59.75
N GLY A 597 -29.18 -3.81 59.39
CA GLY A 597 -28.06 -3.68 60.32
C GLY A 597 -26.94 -4.73 60.30
N LEU A 598 -25.86 -4.38 59.61
CA LEU A 598 -24.49 -4.19 60.14
C LEU A 598 -23.67 -5.36 60.72
N PHE A 599 -22.38 -5.28 60.34
CA PHE A 599 -21.15 -5.81 60.93
C PHE A 599 -20.75 -7.28 60.65
N GLY A 600 -19.61 -7.41 59.97
CA GLY A 600 -18.42 -7.89 60.68
C GLY A 600 -17.63 -9.00 59.99
N ARG A 601 -16.46 -8.61 59.46
CA ARG A 601 -15.15 -9.29 59.57
C ARG A 601 -15.07 -10.82 59.40
N SER A 602 -14.23 -11.24 58.45
CA SER A 602 -12.95 -11.94 58.70
C SER A 602 -12.62 -12.79 57.47
N SER A 603 -11.63 -12.41 56.65
CA SER A 603 -10.29 -13.00 56.66
C SER A 603 -10.24 -14.54 56.66
N ALA A 604 -9.97 -15.07 55.47
CA ALA A 604 -8.71 -15.71 55.09
C ALA A 604 -8.54 -17.24 55.30
N LEU A 605 -7.95 -17.80 54.23
CA LEU A 605 -7.03 -18.94 54.12
C LEU A 605 -7.59 -20.31 53.72
N ASP A 606 -7.07 -20.71 52.55
CA ASP A 606 -6.46 -21.99 52.20
C ASP A 606 -7.26 -23.29 52.36
N GLY A 607 -7.28 -24.07 51.27
CA GLY A 607 -7.61 -25.48 51.37
C GLY A 607 -7.87 -26.17 50.04
N THR A 608 -6.80 -26.49 49.35
CA THR A 608 -6.66 -27.42 48.22
C THR A 608 -7.58 -28.66 48.16
N SER A 609 -7.96 -28.97 46.91
CA SER A 609 -7.91 -30.29 46.24
C SER A 609 -9.19 -31.09 46.02
N THR A 610 -9.19 -31.72 44.82
CA THR A 610 -9.98 -32.87 44.33
C THR A 610 -11.46 -32.58 44.06
N ALA A 611 -12.12 -33.14 43.05
CA ALA A 611 -11.80 -33.85 41.82
C ALA A 611 -13.20 -34.04 41.14
N ASP A 612 -13.19 -34.21 39.83
CA ASP A 612 -14.25 -34.81 39.01
C ASP A 612 -15.65 -34.15 38.99
N ASP A 613 -16.02 -33.65 37.81
CA ASP A 613 -17.24 -34.12 37.14
C ASP A 613 -17.13 -33.85 35.63
N ASP A 614 -17.05 -34.95 34.88
CA ASP A 614 -17.22 -35.01 33.43
C ASP A 614 -18.63 -34.56 33.04
N TYR A 615 -18.74 -33.64 32.08
CA TYR A 615 -19.91 -33.52 31.24
C TYR A 615 -19.50 -33.42 29.77
N TYR A 616 -19.91 -34.45 29.03
CA TYR A 616 -19.84 -34.56 27.57
C TYR A 616 -20.49 -33.34 26.90
N SER A 617 -19.76 -32.70 25.99
CA SER A 617 -20.35 -32.01 24.84
C SER A 617 -19.69 -32.55 23.57
N VAL A 618 -20.50 -33.26 22.80
CA VAL A 618 -20.16 -33.76 21.47
C VAL A 618 -20.40 -32.61 20.51
N HIS A 619 -19.34 -32.00 19.98
CA HIS A 619 -19.43 -31.19 18.77
C HIS A 619 -18.57 -31.79 17.67
N SER A 620 -19.23 -31.99 16.53
CA SER A 620 -18.73 -32.54 15.28
C SER A 620 -17.55 -31.74 14.74
N SER A 621 -16.36 -32.33 14.76
CA SER A 621 -15.20 -31.86 14.02
C SER A 621 -15.37 -32.15 12.54
N LEU A 622 -15.57 -31.11 11.73
CA LEU A 622 -15.20 -31.14 10.31
C LEU A 622 -13.79 -30.57 10.21
N GLN A 623 -12.78 -31.43 10.41
CA GLN A 623 -11.41 -31.12 10.01
C GLN A 623 -11.39 -30.94 8.49
N ARG A 624 -11.23 -29.70 8.02
CA ARG A 624 -10.95 -29.41 6.62
C ARG A 624 -9.44 -29.48 6.41
N LEU A 625 -9.01 -30.57 5.76
CA LEU A 625 -7.62 -30.75 5.32
C LEU A 625 -7.30 -29.76 4.20
N CYS A 626 -6.24 -28.98 4.38
CA CYS A 626 -5.59 -28.18 3.34
C CYS A 626 -5.34 -29.05 2.11
N HIS A 627 -6.04 -28.76 1.01
CA HIS A 627 -5.98 -29.56 -0.20
C HIS A 627 -4.62 -29.40 -0.90
N SER A 628 -3.87 -30.49 -1.00
CA SER A 628 -2.71 -30.60 -1.88
C SER A 628 -3.15 -30.81 -3.34
N GLY A 629 -2.93 -29.83 -4.21
CA GLY A 629 -3.04 -30.00 -5.66
C GLY A 629 -1.86 -30.82 -6.21
N GLY A 630 -2.01 -32.15 -6.29
CA GLY A 630 -1.03 -33.06 -6.89
C GLY A 630 -1.38 -33.46 -8.31
N GLY A 631 -0.72 -32.86 -9.31
CA GLY A 631 -0.77 -33.29 -10.71
C GLY A 631 0.06 -34.55 -10.96
N GLY A 632 -0.56 -35.57 -11.56
CA GLY A 632 0.04 -36.88 -11.80
C GLY A 632 1.20 -36.90 -12.82
N GLY A 633 2.18 -37.76 -12.54
CA GLY A 633 3.26 -38.10 -13.46
C GLY A 633 3.76 -39.53 -13.17
N SER A 634 3.51 -40.43 -14.12
CA SER A 634 3.81 -41.85 -14.05
C SER A 634 5.30 -42.20 -14.21
N ARG A 635 5.67 -43.35 -13.62
CA ARG A 635 6.76 -44.31 -13.93
C ARG A 635 8.10 -44.19 -13.20
N GLY A 636 8.47 -45.32 -12.57
CA GLY A 636 9.82 -45.88 -12.69
C GLY A 636 10.37 -46.58 -11.44
N ASP A 637 10.03 -47.86 -11.25
CA ASP A 637 10.81 -48.79 -10.42
C ASP A 637 12.26 -48.84 -10.91
N VAL A 638 13.25 -48.60 -10.02
CA VAL A 638 14.54 -49.31 -10.01
C VAL A 638 15.03 -49.42 -8.56
N THR A 639 15.25 -50.67 -8.15
CA THR A 639 15.90 -51.10 -6.93
C THR A 639 17.43 -51.11 -7.07
N ALA A 640 18.08 -51.11 -5.89
CA ALA A 640 19.38 -51.74 -5.58
C ALA A 640 20.62 -50.83 -5.34
N ASP A 641 21.02 -50.88 -4.07
CA ASP A 641 22.34 -51.24 -3.52
C ASP A 641 23.53 -50.26 -3.52
N GLN A 642 24.00 -50.07 -2.27
CA GLN A 642 25.38 -50.13 -1.78
C GLN A 642 26.47 -49.26 -2.44
N ALA A 643 27.06 -48.39 -1.63
CA ALA A 643 28.41 -48.62 -1.11
C ALA A 643 28.79 -47.60 -0.04
N ALA A 644 29.25 -48.12 1.09
CA ALA A 644 29.98 -47.39 2.11
C ALA A 644 31.34 -46.93 1.58
N THR A 645 31.74 -45.70 1.89
CA THR A 645 33.14 -45.40 2.18
C THR A 645 33.23 -44.22 3.14
N THR A 646 33.68 -44.54 4.36
CA THR A 646 34.22 -43.66 5.38
C THR A 646 35.53 -43.04 4.90
N VAL A 647 35.67 -41.71 4.97
CA VAL A 647 36.95 -41.04 5.28
C VAL A 647 36.65 -39.77 6.08
N ASN A 648 37.14 -39.75 7.32
CA ASN A 648 37.34 -38.57 8.14
C ASN A 648 38.28 -37.59 7.43
N ASP A 649 38.01 -36.30 7.50
CA ASP A 649 39.00 -35.35 8.01
C ASP A 649 38.33 -34.02 8.36
N ALA A 650 38.28 -33.77 9.66
CA ALA A 650 38.18 -32.43 10.21
C ALA A 650 39.60 -31.85 10.22
N HIS A 651 39.81 -30.70 9.59
CA HIS A 651 40.55 -29.60 10.21
C HIS A 651 40.58 -28.34 9.32
N GLN A 652 40.40 -27.22 10.02
CA GLN A 652 40.89 -25.86 9.76
C GLN A 652 40.00 -24.83 9.06
N VAL A 653 39.56 -23.89 9.91
CA VAL A 653 39.75 -22.43 9.77
C VAL A 653 39.14 -21.80 8.52
N VAL A 654 37.96 -21.19 8.64
CA VAL A 654 37.71 -19.77 8.96
C VAL A 654 36.31 -19.66 9.57
#